data_AF-A0A8H4U7M1-F1
#
_entry.id   AF-A0A8H4U7M1-F1
#
_cell.length_a   1.000
_cell.length_b   1.000
_cell.length_c   1.000
_cell.angle_alpha   90.00
_cell.angle_beta   90.00
_cell.angle_gamma   90.00
#
_symmetry.space_group_name_H-M   'P 1'
#
loop_
_entity.id
_entity.type
_entity.pdbx_description
1 polymer ?
#
loop_
_entity_poly.entity_id
_entity_poly.type
_entity_poly.pdbx_seq_one_letter_code
_entity_poly.pdbx_strand_id
1 'polypeptide(L)'
;MSPTVTENPPPVTVKDDLDLPTLKDTDHEEYAEEDDANYNAAQKRLVRKLDTTLMPMVFILYLFNYLDRNNIAQAKLDSFEEDLGLTGDDFNTALAILNVGYILMQIPSNMILTRVRPSIYIPCWVLLWSCVSASTAACHSFGQLVAVRFFLGICEAPFFPGVFFLLSCWYTKKELALRYAFLYSGLVLATAVSGLLAAGIFEGLGGVGGLEGWRWLFILEGAATVILGLIAFVLLPDFPATKSQTWLFTPEEREVAVTRMARDAVSDQESDESIMHGLKLAVTDIKVWVFALMLCSNQSAYGFNYFFPAIVKGFNLGTRTITLVCTAPPYLLGAIISWFIAWHSDKKAERGWHISVPMVTAAVGFIISVATINIPARYVASFLYICGCFGANAALYSWAASSVGQTPAKKACATAIINVTGQFGSIWSPYFFDSNDEPRYTRAMILLMAFAILEVCLCFLMKFILRRANKKILAEFEGSAANVVVIASCTTAGSVCEYGHTDKRRNPASTEYTAGLESKVASLEAFIQRLSNASPENRDAMLKSAATGGAAPDESPVQEAPAGPNTGLSPQTIHADALRRARLKPDAEGSLVYHGATSIFNSDLLSASESYQTPTQSLYVESNFEHVMDHFGIRLSDDAVLNALKQFFRWQYPHFMFVYREAFLRDHFGERKGCKYWSSALLLSVCALGLLMSETEEERNLSEQFFHAAESIVMVSGLSRPSIPTVQSFLCLAFFEIGRGNVSKGWAFSGIAFRMAQDLGFQSDPVNWVLEDSTLITSEDVEVRRRIYWGCYISDKQISLILGRPVQLAFDSAEVDLLEIIPDGPEMEHWRPAGFFDDPDDIRNPSNIPYLKEQIRLYRIVENMMTTIFSPRTPRTQTDISTRQTLLDNLNLELLKWRDSLPPFAKWNKWAPGVITPAVATLQ
;
A
#
# COMPACT_ATOMS: atom_id res chain seq x y z
N MET A 1 -58.29 -79.54 -4.68
CA MET A 1 -59.32 -78.58 -4.24
C MET A 1 -58.89 -77.20 -4.71
N SER A 2 -59.83 -76.53 -5.37
CA SER A 2 -59.69 -75.38 -6.26
C SER A 2 -59.47 -74.03 -5.53
N PRO A 3 -59.13 -72.95 -6.28
CA PRO A 3 -58.29 -71.79 -5.91
C PRO A 3 -59.13 -70.52 -5.67
N THR A 4 -58.50 -69.32 -5.55
CA THR A 4 -58.73 -68.15 -6.46
C THR A 4 -57.97 -66.88 -6.06
N VAL A 5 -57.60 -66.13 -7.09
CA VAL A 5 -57.00 -64.77 -7.20
C VAL A 5 -58.06 -63.67 -6.97
N THR A 6 -57.69 -62.47 -6.47
CA THR A 6 -58.08 -61.12 -7.00
C THR A 6 -57.62 -59.91 -6.14
N GLU A 7 -56.91 -58.97 -6.79
CA GLU A 7 -57.01 -57.48 -6.81
C GLU A 7 -56.94 -56.55 -5.55
N ASN A 8 -56.11 -55.48 -5.65
CA ASN A 8 -56.17 -54.17 -4.94
C ASN A 8 -57.36 -53.30 -5.51
N PRO A 9 -57.82 -52.10 -5.02
CA PRO A 9 -57.17 -51.01 -4.21
C PRO A 9 -58.21 -50.23 -3.28
N PRO A 10 -58.23 -48.87 -3.06
CA PRO A 10 -57.34 -47.88 -2.38
C PRO A 10 -58.05 -47.05 -1.23
N PRO A 11 -57.85 -45.70 -0.99
CA PRO A 11 -57.26 -45.12 0.25
C PRO A 11 -58.15 -44.07 1.00
N VAL A 12 -57.52 -43.15 1.78
CA VAL A 12 -58.00 -41.89 2.45
C VAL A 12 -58.58 -42.09 3.89
N THR A 13 -58.37 -41.30 4.97
CA THR A 13 -58.06 -39.88 5.36
C THR A 13 -57.64 -39.88 6.85
N VAL A 14 -56.98 -38.84 7.40
CA VAL A 14 -57.31 -38.10 8.67
C VAL A 14 -56.35 -36.87 8.75
N LYS A 15 -56.79 -35.66 8.38
CA LYS A 15 -57.24 -34.49 9.20
C LYS A 15 -56.16 -33.74 10.00
N ASP A 16 -55.94 -32.50 9.55
CA ASP A 16 -55.22 -31.40 10.19
C ASP A 16 -55.96 -30.82 11.41
N ASP A 17 -55.19 -30.33 12.39
CA ASP A 17 -55.34 -29.03 13.06
C ASP A 17 -54.42 -28.96 14.30
N LEU A 18 -53.30 -28.23 14.19
CA LEU A 18 -52.58 -27.63 15.32
C LEU A 18 -51.67 -26.51 14.79
N ASP A 19 -52.14 -25.28 14.98
CA ASP A 19 -51.49 -24.01 14.61
C ASP A 19 -50.12 -23.83 15.27
N LEU A 20 -49.09 -23.63 14.45
CA LEU A 20 -47.81 -23.00 14.81
C LEU A 20 -47.74 -21.63 14.10
N PRO A 21 -47.27 -20.56 14.77
CA PRO A 21 -47.25 -19.23 14.18
C PRO A 21 -46.21 -19.16 13.06
N THR A 22 -46.66 -18.82 11.86
CA THR A 22 -45.82 -18.47 10.71
C THR A 22 -45.16 -17.11 10.95
N LEU A 23 -43.84 -17.11 11.13
CA LEU A 23 -43.00 -15.91 11.01
C LEU A 23 -42.93 -15.54 9.52
N LYS A 24 -43.12 -14.26 9.20
CA LYS A 24 -43.18 -13.74 7.83
C LYS A 24 -41.76 -13.55 7.27
N ASP A 25 -41.57 -13.91 6.01
CA ASP A 25 -40.32 -13.74 5.24
C ASP A 25 -39.88 -12.28 5.00
N THR A 26 -40.57 -11.29 5.57
CA THR A 26 -40.19 -9.87 5.52
C THR A 26 -39.01 -9.52 6.41
N ASP A 27 -38.74 -10.34 7.43
CA ASP A 27 -37.83 -9.90 8.49
C ASP A 27 -36.35 -10.08 8.07
N HIS A 28 -36.01 -11.03 7.19
CA HIS A 28 -34.61 -11.37 6.82
C HIS A 28 -33.91 -10.40 5.85
N GLU A 29 -34.61 -9.78 4.90
CA GLU A 29 -34.06 -8.69 4.06
C GLU A 29 -33.89 -7.41 4.88
N GLU A 30 -34.86 -7.13 5.78
CA GLU A 30 -34.78 -6.04 6.74
C GLU A 30 -33.56 -6.26 7.65
N TYR A 31 -33.31 -7.47 8.19
CA TYR A 31 -32.15 -7.75 9.05
C TYR A 31 -30.76 -7.53 8.40
N ALA A 32 -30.57 -7.75 7.10
CA ALA A 32 -29.26 -7.61 6.45
C ALA A 32 -28.94 -6.18 5.99
N GLU A 33 -29.94 -5.45 5.47
CA GLU A 33 -29.83 -4.00 5.29
C GLU A 33 -29.73 -3.30 6.64
N GLU A 34 -30.45 -3.79 7.65
CA GLU A 34 -30.36 -3.32 9.04
C GLU A 34 -28.99 -3.63 9.62
N ASP A 35 -28.31 -4.75 9.30
CA ASP A 35 -26.95 -5.04 9.77
C ASP A 35 -25.86 -4.16 9.12
N ASP A 36 -25.95 -3.86 7.82
CA ASP A 36 -25.01 -2.95 7.15
C ASP A 36 -25.28 -1.48 7.49
N ALA A 37 -26.55 -1.11 7.65
CA ALA A 37 -26.95 0.18 8.20
C ALA A 37 -26.53 0.30 9.68
N ASN A 38 -26.66 -0.76 10.48
CA ASN A 38 -26.23 -0.83 11.87
C ASN A 38 -24.71 -0.78 11.97
N TYR A 39 -23.96 -1.46 11.10
CA TYR A 39 -22.50 -1.38 11.06
C TYR A 39 -22.04 0.04 10.70
N ASN A 40 -22.66 0.67 9.69
CA ASN A 40 -22.37 2.05 9.32
C ASN A 40 -22.79 3.05 10.41
N ALA A 41 -23.91 2.81 11.09
CA ALA A 41 -24.37 3.60 12.23
C ALA A 41 -23.45 3.44 13.44
N ALA A 42 -23.00 2.22 13.74
CA ALA A 42 -22.04 1.88 14.78
C ALA A 42 -20.68 2.52 14.49
N GLN A 43 -20.22 2.49 13.24
CA GLN A 43 -19.01 3.19 12.81
C GLN A 43 -19.13 4.71 13.02
N LYS A 44 -20.24 5.32 12.60
CA LYS A 44 -20.48 6.76 12.83
C LYS A 44 -20.57 7.10 14.33
N ARG A 45 -21.20 6.24 15.13
CA ARG A 45 -21.31 6.39 16.58
C ARG A 45 -19.94 6.28 17.25
N LEU A 46 -19.13 5.30 16.86
CA LEU A 46 -17.75 5.13 17.31
C LEU A 46 -16.91 6.37 16.99
N VAL A 47 -16.93 6.85 15.73
CA VAL A 47 -16.17 8.04 15.32
C VAL A 47 -16.61 9.27 16.12
N ARG A 48 -17.92 9.51 16.25
CA ARG A 48 -18.44 10.63 17.06
C ARG A 48 -17.97 10.52 18.50
N LYS A 49 -17.98 9.32 19.08
CA LYS A 49 -17.55 9.07 20.46
C LYS A 49 -16.06 9.32 20.64
N LEU A 50 -15.22 8.89 19.69
CA LEU A 50 -13.79 9.21 19.67
C LEU A 50 -13.57 10.72 19.53
N ASP A 51 -14.33 11.38 18.64
CA ASP A 51 -14.25 12.82 18.42
C ASP A 51 -14.77 13.66 19.60
N THR A 52 -15.60 13.11 20.48
CA THR A 52 -16.07 13.79 21.71
C THR A 52 -15.28 13.43 22.97
N THR A 53 -14.46 12.37 22.95
CA THR A 53 -13.70 11.91 24.13
C THR A 53 -12.19 12.03 23.91
N LEU A 54 -11.64 11.25 22.97
CA LEU A 54 -10.21 11.21 22.67
C LEU A 54 -9.71 12.55 22.12
N MET A 55 -10.35 13.09 21.08
CA MET A 55 -9.87 14.30 20.40
C MET A 55 -9.83 15.55 21.30
N PRO A 56 -10.87 15.89 22.07
CA PRO A 56 -10.83 17.03 22.97
C PRO A 56 -9.77 16.83 24.06
N MET A 57 -9.59 15.60 24.55
CA MET A 57 -8.59 15.33 25.58
C MET A 57 -7.17 15.55 25.08
N VAL A 58 -6.81 14.98 23.93
CA VAL A 58 -5.46 15.19 23.35
C VAL A 58 -5.24 16.63 22.93
N PHE A 59 -6.29 17.32 22.48
CA PHE A 59 -6.25 18.75 22.15
C PHE A 59 -5.95 19.60 23.39
N ILE A 60 -6.66 19.37 24.50
CA ILE A 60 -6.45 20.09 25.76
C ILE A 60 -5.05 19.81 26.30
N LEU A 61 -4.60 18.56 26.31
CA LEU A 61 -3.24 18.22 26.75
C LEU A 61 -2.16 18.89 25.89
N TYR A 62 -2.36 18.95 24.57
CA TYR A 62 -1.42 19.64 23.67
C TYR A 62 -1.44 21.17 23.84
N LEU A 63 -2.61 21.74 24.14
CA LEU A 63 -2.75 23.14 24.51
C LEU A 63 -1.95 23.44 25.78
N PHE A 64 -2.11 22.63 26.84
CA PHE A 64 -1.34 22.79 28.08
C PHE A 64 0.16 22.55 27.89
N ASN A 65 0.56 21.59 27.06
CA ASN A 65 1.97 21.37 26.73
C ASN A 65 2.64 22.63 26.15
N TYR A 66 1.94 23.38 25.28
CA TYR A 66 2.47 24.63 24.76
C TYR A 66 2.27 25.83 25.69
N LEU A 67 1.27 25.82 26.58
CA LEU A 67 1.19 26.82 27.65
C LEU A 67 2.42 26.74 28.56
N ASP A 68 2.77 25.53 29.03
CA ASP A 68 3.95 25.27 29.85
C ASP A 68 5.25 25.79 29.20
N ARG A 69 5.43 25.57 27.90
CA ARG A 69 6.58 26.07 27.14
C ARG A 69 6.65 27.59 27.07
N ASN A 70 5.50 28.25 26.96
CA ASN A 70 5.41 29.70 26.82
C ASN A 70 5.54 30.43 28.17
N ASN A 71 5.34 29.73 29.30
CA ASN A 71 5.36 30.34 30.63
C ASN A 71 6.66 31.06 30.96
N ILE A 72 7.81 30.53 30.55
CA ILE A 72 9.09 31.23 30.79
C ILE A 72 9.18 32.56 30.03
N ALA A 73 8.64 32.63 28.82
CA ALA A 73 8.63 33.87 28.03
C ALA A 73 7.75 34.94 28.69
N GLN A 74 6.63 34.52 29.31
CA GLN A 74 5.77 35.42 30.07
C GLN A 74 6.37 35.79 31.43
N ALA A 75 7.02 34.84 32.11
CA ALA A 75 7.69 35.05 33.40
C ALA A 75 8.82 36.09 33.31
N LYS A 76 9.51 36.18 32.16
CA LYS A 76 10.52 37.23 31.91
C LYS A 76 9.98 38.67 32.03
N LEU A 77 8.67 38.88 31.91
CA LEU A 77 8.05 40.19 32.16
C LEU A 77 7.84 40.50 33.65
N ASP A 78 8.10 39.54 34.53
CA ASP A 78 8.15 39.69 35.99
C ASP A 78 9.57 39.95 36.51
N SER A 79 9.75 39.78 37.82
CA SER A 79 11.00 39.62 38.57
C SER A 79 11.82 38.35 38.25
N PHE A 80 11.40 37.49 37.31
CA PHE A 80 12.01 36.17 37.06
C PHE A 80 13.54 36.19 36.87
N GLU A 81 14.08 37.17 36.14
CA GLU A 81 15.53 37.28 35.92
C GLU A 81 16.28 37.74 37.17
N GLU A 82 15.68 38.65 37.94
CA GLU A 82 16.24 39.21 39.18
C GLU A 82 16.26 38.15 40.30
N ASP A 83 15.16 37.42 40.47
CA ASP A 83 14.98 36.39 41.52
C ASP A 83 15.94 35.21 41.39
N LEU A 84 16.30 34.86 40.17
CA LEU A 84 17.18 33.72 39.85
C LEU A 84 18.63 34.15 39.62
N GLY A 85 18.91 35.46 39.62
CA GLY A 85 20.22 36.05 39.38
C GLY A 85 20.78 35.74 37.99
N LEU A 86 19.91 35.74 36.97
CA LEU A 86 20.31 35.39 35.59
C LEU A 86 21.12 36.53 34.96
N THR A 87 22.26 36.21 34.33
CA THR A 87 23.12 37.20 33.68
C THR A 87 23.45 36.83 32.24
N GLY A 88 23.57 37.82 31.36
CA GLY A 88 23.99 37.61 29.96
C GLY A 88 23.10 36.59 29.23
N ASP A 89 23.71 35.48 28.80
CA ASP A 89 23.10 34.40 28.01
C ASP A 89 22.46 33.27 28.85
N ASP A 90 22.37 33.43 30.17
CA ASP A 90 21.81 32.41 31.07
C ASP A 90 20.34 32.10 30.71
N PHE A 91 19.53 33.13 30.45
CA PHE A 91 18.14 32.96 30.03
C PHE A 91 18.04 32.23 28.69
N ASN A 92 18.90 32.59 27.73
CA ASN A 92 18.97 31.98 26.39
C ASN A 92 19.32 30.49 26.50
N THR A 93 20.26 30.15 27.37
CA THR A 93 20.68 28.78 27.64
C THR A 93 19.56 27.95 28.29
N ALA A 94 18.81 28.54 29.23
CA ALA A 94 17.66 27.88 29.85
C ALA A 94 16.52 27.58 28.85
N LEU A 95 16.35 28.41 27.82
CA LEU A 95 15.43 28.15 26.70
C LEU A 95 15.93 27.03 25.79
N ALA A 96 17.22 27.06 25.43
CA ALA A 96 17.82 26.13 24.48
C ALA A 96 17.92 24.69 25.02
N ILE A 97 18.28 24.53 26.30
CA ILE A 97 18.56 23.21 26.90
C ILE A 97 17.34 22.28 26.95
N LEU A 98 16.13 22.84 27.02
CA LEU A 98 14.88 22.07 26.94
C LEU A 98 14.79 21.32 25.61
N ASN A 99 15.11 21.99 24.50
CA ASN A 99 15.06 21.39 23.17
C ASN A 99 16.12 20.28 23.01
N VAL A 100 17.26 20.38 23.70
CA VAL A 100 18.28 19.31 23.72
C VAL A 100 17.74 18.05 24.39
N GLY A 101 17.13 18.19 25.58
CA GLY A 101 16.49 17.08 26.28
C GLY A 101 15.36 16.46 25.45
N TYR A 102 14.58 17.30 24.77
CA TYR A 102 13.50 16.88 23.88
C TYR A 102 14.02 16.02 22.71
N ILE A 103 15.05 16.48 21.99
CA ILE A 103 15.64 15.73 20.86
C ILE A 103 16.17 14.36 21.30
N LEU A 104 16.85 14.29 22.45
CA LEU A 104 17.44 13.04 22.94
C LEU A 104 16.38 11.96 23.23
N MET A 105 15.25 12.36 23.82
CA MET A 105 14.21 11.42 24.24
C MET A 105 13.14 11.17 23.16
N GLN A 106 13.04 12.00 22.12
CA GLN A 106 12.01 11.89 21.08
C GLN A 106 12.10 10.57 20.29
N ILE A 107 13.30 10.11 19.91
CA ILE A 107 13.47 8.85 19.15
C ILE A 107 13.26 7.62 20.07
N PRO A 108 13.95 7.49 21.22
CA PRO A 108 13.79 6.33 22.09
C PRO A 108 12.36 6.13 22.58
N SER A 109 11.68 7.22 22.96
CA SER A 109 10.32 7.17 23.49
C SER A 109 9.31 6.67 22.45
N ASN A 110 9.44 7.08 21.19
CA ASN A 110 8.55 6.64 20.12
C ASN A 110 8.74 5.14 19.79
N MET A 111 9.96 4.62 19.93
CA MET A 111 10.22 3.18 19.79
C MET A 111 9.58 2.37 20.92
N ILE A 112 9.59 2.89 22.15
CA ILE A 112 8.98 2.23 23.32
C ILE A 112 7.46 2.20 23.20
N LEU A 113 6.86 3.29 22.71
CA LEU A 113 5.39 3.43 22.58
C LEU A 113 4.72 2.31 21.79
N THR A 114 5.41 1.72 20.81
CA THR A 114 4.87 0.60 20.02
C THR A 114 4.71 -0.70 20.82
N ARG A 115 5.36 -0.81 22.00
CA ARG A 115 5.37 -2.01 22.84
C ARG A 115 4.61 -1.85 24.16
N VAL A 116 4.21 -0.63 24.51
CA VAL A 116 3.57 -0.31 25.80
C VAL A 116 2.16 0.21 25.59
N ARG A 117 1.33 0.14 26.63
CA ARG A 117 -0.06 0.61 26.61
C ARG A 117 -0.12 2.15 26.56
N PRO A 118 -0.68 2.76 25.50
CA PRO A 118 -0.76 4.22 25.38
C PRO A 118 -1.55 4.89 26.51
N SER A 119 -2.60 4.24 27.03
CA SER A 119 -3.47 4.78 28.10
C SER A 119 -2.75 5.00 29.42
N ILE A 120 -1.64 4.28 29.66
CA ILE A 120 -0.82 4.43 30.86
C ILE A 120 0.41 5.26 30.53
N TYR A 121 1.05 4.97 29.39
CA TYR A 121 2.30 5.59 29.02
C TYR A 121 2.18 7.10 28.83
N ILE A 122 1.21 7.57 28.03
CA ILE A 122 1.05 9.01 27.74
C ILE A 122 0.71 9.78 29.03
N PRO A 123 -0.29 9.37 29.85
CA PRO A 123 -0.60 10.06 31.10
C PRO A 123 0.52 10.05 32.15
N CYS A 124 1.29 8.96 32.27
CA CYS A 124 2.46 8.94 33.15
C CYS A 124 3.46 10.03 32.80
N TRP A 125 3.75 10.21 31.50
CA TRP A 125 4.64 11.28 31.04
C TRP A 125 4.01 12.67 31.21
N VAL A 126 2.70 12.82 31.03
CA VAL A 126 1.98 14.07 31.33
C VAL A 126 2.14 14.45 32.81
N LEU A 127 1.89 13.52 33.73
CA LEU A 127 2.08 13.76 35.16
C LEU A 127 3.53 14.12 35.49
N LEU A 128 4.48 13.37 34.93
CA LEU A 128 5.90 13.60 35.18
C LEU A 128 6.34 14.98 34.67
N TRP A 129 5.95 15.36 33.44
CA TRP A 129 6.25 16.70 32.93
C TRP A 129 5.60 17.76 33.81
N SER A 130 4.34 17.56 34.22
CA SER A 130 3.60 18.56 35.00
C SER A 130 4.26 18.84 36.35
N CYS A 131 4.69 17.78 37.04
CA CYS A 131 5.45 17.88 38.29
C CYS A 131 6.80 18.60 38.09
N VAL A 132 7.52 18.28 37.01
CA VAL A 132 8.79 18.94 36.68
C VAL A 132 8.56 20.41 36.30
N SER A 133 7.51 20.74 35.54
CA SER A 133 7.13 22.12 35.18
C SER A 133 6.84 22.94 36.44
N ALA A 134 6.00 22.41 37.34
CA ALA A 134 5.68 23.05 38.63
C ALA A 134 6.91 23.25 39.52
N SER A 135 7.90 22.34 39.46
CA SER A 135 9.16 22.47 40.22
C SER A 135 9.99 23.70 39.82
N THR A 136 9.74 24.29 38.63
CA THR A 136 10.36 25.55 38.22
C THR A 136 10.08 26.68 39.22
N ALA A 137 8.92 26.68 39.88
CA ALA A 137 8.57 27.67 40.89
C ALA A 137 9.44 27.59 42.16
N ALA A 138 10.09 26.45 42.39
CA ALA A 138 10.99 26.21 43.52
C ALA A 138 12.47 26.50 43.19
N CYS A 139 12.79 26.92 41.96
CA CYS A 139 14.14 27.26 41.57
C CYS A 139 14.59 28.61 42.17
N HIS A 140 15.83 28.65 42.65
CA HIS A 140 16.48 29.84 43.22
C HIS A 140 17.84 30.15 42.58
N SER A 141 18.30 29.34 41.63
CA SER A 141 19.57 29.57 40.93
C SER A 141 19.51 29.11 39.47
N PHE A 142 20.41 29.66 38.65
CA PHE A 142 20.59 29.27 37.26
C PHE A 142 20.78 27.76 37.07
N GLY A 143 21.64 27.12 37.88
CA GLY A 143 21.91 25.68 37.78
C GLY A 143 20.67 24.82 38.03
N GLN A 144 19.82 25.22 38.99
CA GLN A 144 18.55 24.54 39.24
C GLN A 144 17.58 24.71 38.06
N LEU A 145 17.50 25.92 37.51
CA LEU A 145 16.67 26.21 36.34
C LEU A 145 17.08 25.35 35.14
N VAL A 146 18.38 25.29 34.81
CA VAL A 146 18.89 24.49 33.68
C VAL A 146 18.60 23.00 33.88
N ALA A 147 18.80 22.47 35.09
CA ALA A 147 18.51 21.07 35.41
C ALA A 147 17.02 20.75 35.21
N VAL A 148 16.12 21.55 35.80
CA VAL A 148 14.67 21.38 35.65
C VAL A 148 14.26 21.45 34.18
N ARG A 149 14.81 22.39 33.40
CA ARG A 149 14.49 22.52 31.97
C ARG A 149 14.99 21.38 31.11
N PHE A 150 16.17 20.84 31.39
CA PHE A 150 16.67 19.66 30.70
C PHE A 150 15.76 18.45 30.94
N PHE A 151 15.39 18.18 32.19
CA PHE A 151 14.49 17.08 32.53
C PHE A 151 13.06 17.31 32.00
N LEU A 152 12.59 18.56 31.99
CA LEU A 152 11.30 18.90 31.38
C LEU A 152 11.29 18.53 29.89
N GLY A 153 12.36 18.86 29.16
CA GLY A 153 12.53 18.46 27.76
C GLY A 153 12.45 16.95 27.55
N ILE A 154 13.10 16.16 28.41
CA ILE A 154 13.04 14.69 28.40
C ILE A 154 11.60 14.20 28.63
N CYS A 155 10.89 14.80 29.59
CA CYS A 155 9.55 14.36 29.97
C CYS A 155 8.48 14.72 28.94
N GLU A 156 8.64 15.84 28.22
CA GLU A 156 7.69 16.27 27.18
C GLU A 156 7.86 15.52 25.85
N ALA A 157 9.07 15.05 25.54
CA ALA A 157 9.40 14.41 24.27
C ALA A 157 8.45 13.28 23.82
N PRO A 158 7.97 12.38 24.72
CA PRO A 158 7.10 11.27 24.35
C PRO A 158 5.67 11.69 23.95
N PHE A 159 5.20 12.86 24.39
CA PHE A 159 3.80 13.24 24.27
C PHE A 159 3.36 13.42 22.81
N PHE A 160 4.07 14.27 22.07
CA PHE A 160 3.71 14.62 20.70
C PHE A 160 3.71 13.41 19.73
N PRO A 161 4.80 12.64 19.57
CA PRO A 161 4.79 11.42 18.76
C PRO A 161 3.81 10.37 19.33
N GLY A 162 3.67 10.35 20.66
CA GLY A 162 2.67 9.60 21.43
C GLY A 162 1.26 9.70 20.87
N VAL A 163 0.76 10.93 20.86
CA VAL A 163 -0.59 11.26 20.41
C VAL A 163 -0.77 10.98 18.91
N PHE A 164 0.23 11.28 18.08
CA PHE A 164 0.15 11.01 16.64
C PHE A 164 0.00 9.53 16.35
N PHE A 165 0.78 8.69 17.02
CA PHE A 165 0.67 7.25 16.90
C PHE A 165 -0.68 6.75 17.42
N LEU A 166 -1.12 7.21 18.60
CA LEU A 166 -2.43 6.82 19.14
C LEU A 166 -3.58 7.15 18.20
N LEU A 167 -3.59 8.36 17.62
CA LEU A 167 -4.61 8.75 16.63
C LEU A 167 -4.57 7.82 15.40
N SER A 168 -3.37 7.44 14.94
CA SER A 168 -3.23 6.52 13.80
C SER A 168 -3.75 5.11 14.05
N CYS A 169 -3.90 4.69 15.31
CA CYS A 169 -4.47 3.40 15.67
C CYS A 169 -6.01 3.38 15.70
N TRP A 170 -6.65 4.56 15.80
CA TRP A 170 -8.11 4.67 15.96
C TRP A 170 -8.82 5.31 14.75
N TYR A 171 -8.10 6.11 13.96
CA TYR A 171 -8.63 6.84 12.81
C TYR A 171 -8.04 6.36 11.49
N THR A 172 -8.88 6.28 10.46
CA THR A 172 -8.44 5.91 9.10
C THR A 172 -7.60 7.01 8.45
N LYS A 173 -6.84 6.67 7.42
CA LYS A 173 -5.98 7.61 6.66
C LYS A 173 -6.74 8.84 6.14
N LYS A 174 -7.99 8.66 5.71
CA LYS A 174 -8.88 9.75 5.22
C LYS A 174 -9.30 10.70 6.35
N GLU A 175 -9.34 10.21 7.59
CA GLU A 175 -9.82 10.93 8.76
C GLU A 175 -8.72 11.64 9.55
N LEU A 176 -7.49 11.14 9.50
CA LEU A 176 -6.35 11.64 10.27
C LEU A 176 -5.95 13.07 9.93
N ALA A 177 -5.99 13.46 8.65
CA ALA A 177 -5.50 14.77 8.20
C ALA A 177 -6.24 15.93 8.91
N LEU A 178 -7.57 15.85 8.99
CA LEU A 178 -8.40 16.86 9.65
C LEU A 178 -8.13 16.91 11.16
N ARG A 179 -7.91 15.76 11.79
CA ARG A 179 -7.68 15.64 13.23
C ARG A 179 -6.30 16.14 13.64
N TYR A 180 -5.29 15.91 12.82
CA TYR A 180 -3.98 16.54 13.00
C TYR A 180 -4.06 18.05 12.86
N ALA A 181 -4.80 18.59 11.87
CA ALA A 181 -4.99 20.03 11.74
C ALA A 181 -5.70 20.62 12.98
N PHE A 182 -6.73 19.95 13.50
CA PHE A 182 -7.39 20.34 14.75
C PHE A 182 -6.44 20.31 15.95
N LEU A 183 -5.66 19.24 16.12
CA LEU A 183 -4.65 19.14 17.19
C LEU A 183 -3.63 20.28 17.10
N TYR A 184 -3.08 20.55 15.92
CA TYR A 184 -2.13 21.63 15.70
C TYR A 184 -2.71 23.02 15.98
N SER A 185 -4.01 23.23 15.83
CA SER A 185 -4.63 24.51 16.21
C SER A 185 -4.50 24.82 17.72
N GLY A 186 -4.34 23.78 18.55
CA GLY A 186 -4.11 23.90 19.99
C GLY A 186 -2.80 24.63 20.33
N LEU A 187 -1.75 24.44 19.53
CA LEU A 187 -0.49 25.18 19.66
C LEU A 187 -0.72 26.70 19.55
N VAL A 188 -1.43 27.12 18.50
CA VAL A 188 -1.61 28.56 18.23
C VAL A 188 -2.54 29.18 19.26
N LEU A 189 -3.59 28.44 19.65
CA LEU A 189 -4.51 28.88 20.69
C LEU A 189 -3.80 28.99 22.06
N ALA A 190 -2.94 28.04 22.41
CA ALA A 190 -2.12 28.09 23.62
C ALA A 190 -1.25 29.35 23.65
N THR A 191 -0.56 29.66 22.55
CA THR A 191 0.28 30.87 22.48
C THR A 191 -0.54 32.16 22.67
N ALA A 192 -1.74 32.23 22.10
CA ALA A 192 -2.64 33.38 22.25
C ALA A 192 -3.18 33.54 23.68
N VAL A 193 -3.52 32.44 24.33
CA VAL A 193 -4.11 32.43 25.69
C VAL A 193 -3.04 32.60 26.78
N SER A 194 -1.79 32.16 26.54
CA SER A 194 -0.69 32.23 27.52
C SER A 194 -0.45 33.63 28.07
N GLY A 195 -0.44 34.65 27.22
CA GLY A 195 -0.26 36.05 27.63
C GLY A 195 -1.43 36.56 28.48
N LEU A 196 -2.66 36.15 28.16
CA LEU A 196 -3.87 36.55 28.91
C LEU A 196 -3.91 35.91 30.30
N LEU A 197 -3.56 34.62 30.40
CA LEU A 197 -3.45 33.92 31.68
C LEU A 197 -2.38 34.54 32.57
N ALA A 198 -1.20 34.78 32.00
CA ALA A 198 -0.11 35.45 32.70
C ALA A 198 -0.52 36.84 33.21
N ALA A 199 -1.21 37.65 32.38
CA ALA A 199 -1.72 38.97 32.79
C ALA A 199 -2.63 38.88 34.02
N GLY A 200 -3.59 37.95 34.00
CA GLY A 200 -4.53 37.76 35.11
C GLY A 200 -3.86 37.27 36.40
N ILE A 201 -2.90 36.36 36.29
CA ILE A 201 -2.18 35.81 37.45
C ILE A 201 -1.24 36.86 38.05
N PHE A 202 -0.50 37.60 37.23
CA PHE A 202 0.44 38.60 37.72
C PHE A 202 -0.24 39.75 38.45
N GLU A 203 -1.43 40.17 38.00
CA GLU A 203 -2.20 41.23 38.65
C GLU A 203 -2.98 40.72 39.88
N GLY A 204 -3.55 39.52 39.80
CA GLY A 204 -4.43 39.00 40.86
C GLY A 204 -3.72 38.25 42.00
N LEU A 205 -2.55 37.65 41.75
CA LEU A 205 -1.87 36.74 42.68
C LEU A 205 -0.43 37.14 43.01
N GLY A 206 0.09 38.24 42.45
CA GLY A 206 1.40 38.77 42.81
C GLY A 206 1.50 39.10 44.30
N GLY A 207 2.43 38.47 45.02
CA GLY A 207 2.65 38.68 46.46
C GLY A 207 1.70 37.90 47.38
N VAL A 208 0.71 37.18 46.83
CA VAL A 208 -0.17 36.32 47.63
C VAL A 208 0.63 35.12 48.15
N GLY A 209 0.59 34.90 49.47
CA GLY A 209 1.37 33.84 50.12
C GLY A 209 2.88 34.10 50.16
N GLY A 210 3.34 35.33 49.90
CA GLY A 210 4.77 35.68 49.84
C GLY A 210 5.50 35.14 48.61
N LEU A 211 4.74 34.71 47.59
CA LEU A 211 5.28 34.23 46.32
C LEU A 211 5.11 35.26 45.20
N GLU A 212 6.10 35.29 44.33
CA GLU A 212 6.16 36.11 43.12
C GLU A 212 5.11 35.63 42.08
N GLY A 213 4.62 36.53 41.23
CA GLY A 213 3.56 36.23 40.26
C GLY A 213 3.94 35.10 39.29
N TRP A 214 5.19 35.07 38.84
CA TRP A 214 5.70 34.00 37.98
C TRP A 214 5.72 32.63 38.65
N ARG A 215 5.90 32.54 39.98
CA ARG A 215 5.86 31.24 40.69
C ARG A 215 4.44 30.68 40.71
N TRP A 216 3.45 31.54 40.93
CA TRP A 216 2.04 31.16 40.83
C TRP A 216 1.65 30.69 39.43
N LEU A 217 2.22 31.30 38.38
CA LEU A 217 2.00 30.87 37.00
C LEU A 217 2.39 29.38 36.80
N PHE A 218 3.61 28.99 37.19
CA PHE A 218 4.07 27.59 37.06
C PHE A 218 3.32 26.63 38.00
N ILE A 219 2.93 27.06 39.21
CA ILE A 219 2.19 26.22 40.16
C ILE A 219 0.77 25.94 39.65
N LEU A 220 0.04 26.97 39.23
CA LEU A 220 -1.35 26.84 38.79
C LEU A 220 -1.46 26.03 37.50
N GLU A 221 -0.61 26.34 36.51
CA GLU A 221 -0.61 25.61 35.25
C GLU A 221 -0.14 24.16 35.44
N GLY A 222 0.94 23.94 36.20
CA GLY A 222 1.38 22.58 36.54
C GLY A 222 0.32 21.77 37.29
N ALA A 223 -0.38 22.36 38.26
CA ALA A 223 -1.46 21.69 38.98
C ALA A 223 -2.66 21.35 38.07
N ALA A 224 -3.04 22.27 37.18
CA ALA A 224 -4.09 22.02 36.20
C ALA A 224 -3.70 20.88 35.25
N THR A 225 -2.45 20.83 34.78
CA THR A 225 -1.95 19.75 33.93
C THR A 225 -1.87 18.41 34.67
N VAL A 226 -1.54 18.39 35.98
CA VAL A 226 -1.62 17.17 36.81
C VAL A 226 -3.05 16.62 36.86
N ILE A 227 -4.04 17.49 37.10
CA ILE A 227 -5.46 17.09 37.13
C ILE A 227 -5.86 16.52 35.76
N LEU A 228 -5.46 17.18 34.66
CA LEU A 228 -5.71 16.69 33.32
C LEU A 228 -5.00 15.36 33.05
N GLY A 229 -3.78 15.17 33.54
CA GLY A 229 -3.06 13.89 33.45
C GLY A 229 -3.79 12.77 34.18
N LEU A 230 -4.35 13.03 35.36
CA LEU A 230 -5.19 12.06 36.09
C LEU A 230 -6.48 11.72 35.33
N ILE A 231 -7.13 12.72 34.74
CA ILE A 231 -8.29 12.52 33.87
C ILE A 231 -7.90 11.72 32.62
N ALA A 232 -6.68 11.93 32.09
CA ALA A 232 -6.18 11.28 30.90
C ALA A 232 -6.03 9.76 31.09
N PHE A 233 -5.67 9.28 32.28
CA PHE A 233 -5.65 7.83 32.59
C PHE A 233 -7.00 7.16 32.37
N VAL A 234 -8.08 7.90 32.62
CA VAL A 234 -9.43 7.39 32.46
C VAL A 234 -9.85 7.51 30.99
N LEU A 235 -9.68 8.68 30.37
CA LEU A 235 -10.20 8.99 29.04
C LEU A 235 -9.38 8.51 27.84
N LEU A 236 -8.05 8.30 27.96
CA LEU A 236 -7.22 7.91 26.81
C LEU A 236 -7.35 6.40 26.50
N PRO A 237 -7.74 6.02 25.27
CA PRO A 237 -7.82 4.63 24.88
C PRO A 237 -6.47 3.91 24.74
N ASP A 238 -6.52 2.59 24.95
CA ASP A 238 -5.46 1.66 24.55
C ASP A 238 -5.58 1.30 23.05
N PHE A 239 -4.80 0.31 22.59
CA PHE A 239 -4.99 -0.25 21.26
C PHE A 239 -6.40 -0.83 21.08
N PRO A 240 -7.01 -0.73 19.89
CA PRO A 240 -8.35 -1.26 19.61
C PRO A 240 -8.54 -2.74 20.00
N ALA A 241 -7.47 -3.54 19.87
CA ALA A 241 -7.46 -4.97 20.20
C ALA A 241 -7.34 -5.28 21.71
N THR A 242 -6.99 -4.32 22.55
CA THR A 242 -6.74 -4.54 23.99
C THR A 242 -8.04 -4.43 24.78
N LYS A 243 -8.36 -5.44 25.60
CA LYS A 243 -9.64 -5.52 26.36
C LYS A 243 -9.78 -4.54 27.55
N SER A 244 -8.81 -3.66 27.78
CA SER A 244 -8.61 -2.87 29.02
C SER A 244 -9.73 -1.87 29.36
N GLN A 245 -10.40 -1.25 28.38
CA GLN A 245 -11.27 -0.08 28.63
C GLN A 245 -12.79 -0.32 28.50
N THR A 246 -13.32 -1.32 29.20
CA THR A 246 -14.69 -1.82 28.97
C THR A 246 -15.77 -0.80 29.35
N TRP A 247 -15.38 0.25 30.06
CA TRP A 247 -16.23 1.35 30.49
C TRP A 247 -16.45 2.41 29.40
N LEU A 248 -15.45 2.65 28.54
CA LEU A 248 -15.50 3.71 27.53
C LEU A 248 -16.05 3.21 26.20
N PHE A 249 -15.73 1.98 25.77
CA PHE A 249 -16.22 1.39 24.52
C PHE A 249 -16.99 0.09 24.77
N THR A 250 -18.12 -0.08 24.08
CA THR A 250 -18.83 -1.37 24.09
C THR A 250 -18.02 -2.44 23.33
N PRO A 251 -18.27 -3.74 23.59
CA PRO A 251 -17.61 -4.82 22.84
C PRO A 251 -17.81 -4.69 21.32
N GLU A 252 -19.04 -4.36 20.90
CA GLU A 252 -19.40 -4.11 19.50
C GLU A 252 -18.61 -2.94 18.89
N GLU A 253 -18.51 -1.79 19.60
CA GLU A 253 -17.76 -0.63 19.11
C GLU A 253 -16.27 -0.94 18.87
N ARG A 254 -15.68 -1.84 19.67
CA ARG A 254 -14.28 -2.26 19.51
C ARG A 254 -14.09 -3.20 18.35
N GLU A 255 -15.01 -4.13 18.17
CA GLU A 255 -14.98 -5.04 17.02
C GLU A 255 -15.09 -4.25 15.72
N VAL A 256 -16.01 -3.28 15.67
CA VAL A 256 -16.10 -2.32 14.55
C VAL A 256 -14.79 -1.54 14.38
N ALA A 257 -14.14 -1.10 15.46
CA ALA A 257 -12.85 -0.40 15.38
C ALA A 257 -11.73 -1.27 14.77
N VAL A 258 -11.58 -2.52 15.23
CA VAL A 258 -10.58 -3.47 14.73
C VAL A 258 -10.84 -3.81 13.26
N THR A 259 -12.08 -4.17 12.93
CA THR A 259 -12.50 -4.51 11.57
C THR A 259 -12.29 -3.34 10.61
N ARG A 260 -12.60 -2.11 11.04
CA ARG A 260 -12.38 -0.91 10.24
C ARG A 260 -10.90 -0.60 10.02
N MET A 261 -10.05 -0.75 11.03
CA MET A 261 -8.61 -0.56 10.89
C MET A 261 -7.99 -1.62 9.98
N ALA A 262 -8.44 -2.88 10.09
CA ALA A 262 -8.04 -3.96 9.18
C ALA A 262 -8.44 -3.66 7.72
N ARG A 263 -9.66 -3.12 7.50
CA ARG A 263 -10.13 -2.68 6.16
C ARG A 263 -9.36 -1.47 5.59
N ASP A 264 -8.72 -0.63 6.41
CA ASP A 264 -7.90 0.52 5.95
C ASP A 264 -6.40 0.19 5.78
N ALA A 265 -6.00 -1.02 6.21
CA ALA A 265 -4.64 -1.54 6.10
C ALA A 265 -4.25 -2.01 4.69
N VAL A 266 -5.01 -1.66 3.64
CA VAL A 266 -4.88 -2.05 2.21
C VAL A 266 -3.59 -1.55 1.52
N SER A 267 -2.59 -1.09 2.28
CA SER A 267 -1.24 -0.86 1.76
C SER A 267 -0.33 -1.94 2.32
N ASP A 268 -0.05 -2.96 1.50
CA ASP A 268 0.98 -3.99 1.65
C ASP A 268 1.53 -4.16 3.07
N GLN A 269 1.01 -5.17 3.77
CA GLN A 269 1.83 -5.87 4.74
C GLN A 269 3.13 -6.33 4.03
N GLU A 270 4.25 -6.15 4.73
CA GLU A 270 5.54 -6.79 4.45
C GLU A 270 6.30 -6.33 3.20
N SER A 271 6.85 -5.11 3.24
CA SER A 271 8.26 -5.00 2.82
C SER A 271 9.10 -5.40 4.02
N ASP A 272 9.65 -6.61 4.01
CA ASP A 272 10.69 -7.10 4.92
C ASP A 272 12.03 -6.34 4.70
N GLU A 273 11.96 -5.05 4.35
CA GLU A 273 13.09 -4.15 4.26
C GLU A 273 13.47 -3.75 5.69
N SER A 274 14.63 -4.25 6.13
CA SER A 274 15.26 -3.83 7.39
C SER A 274 15.15 -2.31 7.59
N ILE A 275 14.81 -1.87 8.81
CA ILE A 275 14.78 -0.44 9.20
C ILE A 275 16.10 0.25 8.80
N MET A 276 17.22 -0.47 8.83
CA MET A 276 18.52 0.01 8.39
C MET A 276 18.57 0.34 6.89
N HIS A 277 17.90 -0.45 6.05
CA HIS A 277 17.75 -0.18 4.62
C HIS A 277 16.90 1.08 4.40
N GLY A 278 15.77 1.20 5.09
CA GLY A 278 14.92 2.40 5.07
C GLY A 278 15.66 3.66 5.52
N LEU A 279 16.50 3.55 6.56
CA LEU A 279 17.37 4.63 7.04
C LEU A 279 18.41 5.02 6.00
N LYS A 280 19.08 4.05 5.38
CA LYS A 280 20.06 4.30 4.31
C LYS A 280 19.42 5.02 3.12
N LEU A 281 18.20 4.61 2.73
CA LEU A 281 17.43 5.27 1.67
C LEU A 281 16.97 6.68 2.05
N ALA A 282 16.67 6.93 3.33
CA ALA A 282 16.27 8.25 3.82
C ALA A 282 17.46 9.22 3.84
N VAL A 283 18.61 8.79 4.36
CA VAL A 283 19.83 9.61 4.46
C VAL A 283 20.42 9.95 3.09
N THR A 284 20.28 9.05 2.10
CA THR A 284 20.78 9.27 0.73
C THR A 284 19.86 10.14 -0.13
N ASP A 285 18.62 10.40 0.32
CA ASP A 285 17.67 11.20 -0.45
C ASP A 285 17.83 12.70 -0.17
N ILE A 286 18.27 13.45 -1.18
CA ILE A 286 18.43 14.91 -1.10
C ILE A 286 17.15 15.63 -0.66
N LYS A 287 15.97 15.09 -0.97
CA LYS A 287 14.68 15.67 -0.57
C LYS A 287 14.53 15.74 0.95
N VAL A 288 15.06 14.76 1.68
CA VAL A 288 15.00 14.70 3.15
C VAL A 288 15.77 15.87 3.76
N TRP A 289 16.98 16.12 3.27
CA TRP A 289 17.82 17.20 3.77
C TRP A 289 17.29 18.59 3.41
N VAL A 290 16.68 18.75 2.22
CA VAL A 290 16.02 20.01 1.86
C VAL A 290 14.82 20.27 2.80
N PHE A 291 13.96 19.28 3.05
CA PHE A 291 12.85 19.44 4.00
C PHE A 291 13.33 19.64 5.44
N ALA A 292 14.39 18.96 5.86
CA ALA A 292 15.00 19.14 7.17
C ALA A 292 15.51 20.58 7.35
N LEU A 293 16.19 21.13 6.33
CA LEU A 293 16.69 22.50 6.36
C LEU A 293 15.56 23.53 6.27
N MET A 294 14.49 23.25 5.51
CA MET A 294 13.28 24.08 5.50
C MET A 294 12.66 24.15 6.90
N LEU A 295 12.48 23.01 7.56
CA LEU A 295 11.88 22.97 8.90
C LEU A 295 12.78 23.64 9.93
N CYS A 296 14.09 23.45 9.84
CA CYS A 296 15.07 24.12 10.69
C CYS A 296 15.06 25.64 10.48
N SER A 297 14.92 26.11 9.24
CA SER A 297 14.80 27.54 8.91
C SER A 297 13.48 28.12 9.44
N ASN A 298 12.37 27.39 9.28
CA ASN A 298 11.06 27.78 9.80
C ASN A 298 11.10 27.93 11.33
N GLN A 299 11.66 26.93 12.01
CA GLN A 299 11.76 26.92 13.46
C GLN A 299 12.73 27.99 13.99
N SER A 300 13.80 28.28 13.23
CA SER A 300 14.68 29.41 13.53
C SER A 300 13.95 30.75 13.43
N ALA A 301 13.16 30.95 12.37
CA ALA A 301 12.34 32.14 12.19
C ALA A 301 11.22 32.25 13.24
N TYR A 302 10.72 31.12 13.75
CA TYR A 302 9.75 31.03 14.84
C TYR A 302 10.32 31.46 16.21
N GLY A 303 11.65 31.58 16.33
CA GLY A 303 12.34 31.93 17.57
C GLY A 303 11.90 33.24 18.22
N PHE A 304 11.24 34.15 17.48
CA PHE A 304 10.62 35.35 18.07
C PHE A 304 9.61 35.00 19.17
N ASN A 305 9.00 33.82 19.15
CA ASN A 305 7.95 33.43 20.08
C ASN A 305 8.43 33.48 21.54
N TYR A 306 9.68 33.07 21.80
CA TYR A 306 10.29 33.10 23.14
C TYR A 306 10.48 34.51 23.72
N PHE A 307 10.60 35.52 22.85
CA PHE A 307 10.87 36.91 23.23
C PHE A 307 9.73 37.85 22.85
N PHE A 308 8.63 37.34 22.33
CA PHE A 308 7.53 38.18 21.84
C PHE A 308 6.95 39.08 22.92
N PRO A 309 6.69 38.60 24.16
CA PRO A 309 6.23 39.47 25.24
C PRO A 309 7.25 40.58 25.56
N ALA A 310 8.55 40.28 25.52
CA ALA A 310 9.62 41.26 25.71
C ALA A 310 9.71 42.29 24.55
N ILE A 311 9.49 41.85 23.30
CA ILE A 311 9.41 42.75 22.14
C ILE A 311 8.24 43.73 22.30
N VAL A 312 7.08 43.25 22.76
CA VAL A 312 5.89 44.10 23.00
C VAL A 312 6.11 45.02 24.21
N LYS A 313 6.83 44.58 25.26
CA LYS A 313 7.26 45.45 26.37
C LYS A 313 8.09 46.62 25.84
N GLY A 314 8.98 46.35 24.89
CA GLY A 314 9.80 47.34 24.19
C GLY A 314 9.03 48.40 23.40
N PHE A 315 7.72 48.24 23.20
CA PHE A 315 6.85 49.26 22.59
C PHE A 315 6.36 50.31 23.59
N ASN A 316 6.59 50.12 24.89
CA ASN A 316 6.19 51.04 25.97
C ASN A 316 4.70 51.44 25.92
N LEU A 317 3.81 50.45 25.72
CA LEU A 317 2.36 50.64 25.55
C LEU A 317 1.58 50.90 26.86
N GLY A 318 2.24 50.96 28.01
CA GLY A 318 1.62 51.22 29.31
C GLY A 318 1.98 50.17 30.37
N THR A 319 0.99 49.77 31.17
CA THR A 319 1.14 48.79 32.27
C THR A 319 1.50 47.39 31.76
N ARG A 320 2.21 46.59 32.57
CA ARG A 320 2.56 45.18 32.29
C ARG A 320 1.38 44.33 31.82
N THR A 321 0.20 44.49 32.42
CA THR A 321 -1.04 43.82 32.00
C THR A 321 -1.42 44.17 30.56
N ILE A 322 -1.30 45.45 30.16
CA ILE A 322 -1.62 45.90 28.79
C ILE A 322 -0.64 45.27 27.80
N THR A 323 0.66 45.25 28.12
CA THR A 323 1.68 44.58 27.29
C THR A 323 1.33 43.12 27.01
N LEU A 324 0.97 42.37 28.06
CA LEU A 324 0.61 40.95 27.96
C LEU A 324 -0.69 40.74 27.17
N VAL A 325 -1.71 41.55 27.40
CA VAL A 325 -2.98 41.49 26.64
C VAL A 325 -2.75 41.81 25.16
N CYS A 326 -1.87 42.76 24.84
CA CYS A 326 -1.50 43.10 23.47
C CYS A 326 -0.72 42.00 22.73
N THR A 327 -0.23 40.95 23.43
CA THR A 327 0.38 39.80 22.75
C THR A 327 -0.66 38.89 22.09
N ALA A 328 -1.89 38.84 22.60
CA ALA A 328 -2.91 37.89 22.14
C ALA A 328 -3.45 38.16 20.72
N PRO A 329 -3.79 39.39 20.30
CA PRO A 329 -4.41 39.64 19.00
C PRO A 329 -3.60 39.17 17.78
N PRO A 330 -2.26 39.39 17.71
CA PRO A 330 -1.44 38.85 16.63
C PRO A 330 -1.49 37.33 16.53
N TYR A 331 -1.45 36.61 17.66
CA TYR A 331 -1.55 35.15 17.68
C TYR A 331 -2.93 34.65 17.29
N LEU A 332 -4.01 35.31 17.71
CA LEU A 332 -5.38 34.96 17.30
C LEU A 332 -5.57 35.10 15.78
N LEU A 333 -5.07 36.18 15.19
CA LEU A 333 -5.09 36.34 13.74
C LEU A 333 -4.23 35.26 13.06
N GLY A 334 -3.07 34.96 13.62
CA GLY A 334 -2.19 33.88 13.16
C GLY A 334 -2.90 32.53 13.15
N ALA A 335 -3.71 32.23 14.18
CA ALA A 335 -4.51 31.02 14.26
C ALA A 335 -5.52 30.94 13.10
N ILE A 336 -6.30 32.00 12.90
CA ILE A 336 -7.32 32.06 11.82
C ILE A 336 -6.67 31.88 10.45
N ILE A 337 -5.56 32.60 10.20
CA ILE A 337 -4.85 32.55 8.92
C ILE A 337 -4.19 31.18 8.71
N SER A 338 -3.60 30.58 9.73
CA SER A 338 -3.00 29.24 9.63
C SER A 338 -4.04 28.18 9.26
N TRP A 339 -5.25 28.25 9.83
CA TRP A 339 -6.34 27.33 9.49
C TRP A 339 -6.84 27.55 8.05
N PHE A 340 -6.99 28.80 7.63
CA PHE A 340 -7.37 29.14 6.27
C PHE A 340 -6.34 28.63 5.24
N ILE A 341 -5.04 28.82 5.52
CA ILE A 341 -3.95 28.35 4.64
C ILE A 341 -3.95 26.82 4.56
N ALA A 342 -4.10 26.12 5.69
CA ALA A 342 -4.17 24.66 5.71
C ALA A 342 -5.35 24.14 4.87
N TRP A 343 -6.56 24.67 5.08
CA TRP A 343 -7.75 24.30 4.31
C TRP A 343 -7.60 24.60 2.81
N HIS A 344 -7.10 25.79 2.46
CA HIS A 344 -6.91 26.20 1.08
C HIS A 344 -5.76 25.43 0.39
N SER A 345 -4.76 24.98 1.14
CA SER A 345 -3.66 24.13 0.66
C SER A 345 -4.18 22.75 0.27
N ASP A 346 -5.03 22.15 1.10
CA ASP A 346 -5.62 20.85 0.81
C ASP A 346 -6.58 20.90 -0.38
N LYS A 347 -7.36 21.99 -0.52
CA LYS A 347 -8.28 22.16 -1.66
C LYS A 347 -7.56 22.33 -3.01
N LYS A 348 -6.44 23.04 -3.05
CA LYS A 348 -5.67 23.30 -4.30
C LYS A 348 -4.57 22.29 -4.58
N ALA A 349 -4.19 21.46 -3.60
CA ALA A 349 -3.05 20.54 -3.68
C ALA A 349 -1.70 21.19 -4.05
N GLU A 350 -1.54 22.51 -3.83
CA GLU A 350 -0.35 23.29 -4.22
C GLU A 350 0.48 23.76 -3.00
N ARG A 351 1.07 22.82 -2.25
CA ARG A 351 1.72 23.13 -0.95
C ARG A 351 2.85 24.17 -0.99
N GLY A 352 3.60 24.25 -2.11
CA GLY A 352 4.75 25.16 -2.20
C GLY A 352 4.38 26.66 -2.15
N TRP A 353 3.27 27.07 -2.78
CA TRP A 353 2.84 28.47 -2.73
C TRP A 353 2.29 28.85 -1.36
N HIS A 354 1.59 27.92 -0.72
CA HIS A 354 1.01 28.08 0.62
C HIS A 354 2.07 28.12 1.74
N ILE A 355 3.33 27.76 1.44
CA ILE A 355 4.48 27.96 2.36
C ILE A 355 5.21 29.26 2.01
N SER A 356 5.52 29.49 0.73
CA SER A 356 6.31 30.65 0.31
C SER A 356 5.59 31.98 0.53
N VAL A 357 4.28 32.07 0.24
CA VAL A 357 3.55 33.35 0.37
C VAL A 357 3.49 33.82 1.83
N PRO A 358 3.08 32.98 2.81
CA PRO A 358 3.11 33.37 4.22
C PRO A 358 4.51 33.73 4.70
N MET A 359 5.55 33.01 4.26
CA MET A 359 6.90 33.28 4.70
C MET A 359 7.48 34.58 4.09
N VAL A 360 7.08 34.95 2.88
CA VAL A 360 7.34 36.29 2.33
C VAL A 360 6.62 37.37 3.15
N THR A 361 5.38 37.14 3.54
CA THR A 361 4.66 38.05 4.45
C THR A 361 5.39 38.20 5.78
N ALA A 362 5.97 37.13 6.32
CA ALA A 362 6.79 37.20 7.52
C ALA A 362 8.08 37.99 7.31
N ALA A 363 8.79 37.77 6.20
CA ALA A 363 9.97 38.54 5.86
C ALA A 363 9.65 40.05 5.77
N VAL A 364 8.51 40.44 5.18
CA VAL A 364 8.06 41.84 5.16
C VAL A 364 7.81 42.37 6.57
N GLY A 365 7.20 41.59 7.45
CA GLY A 365 7.04 41.96 8.87
C GLY A 365 8.37 42.19 9.59
N PHE A 366 9.35 41.32 9.39
CA PHE A 366 10.68 41.52 9.95
C PHE A 366 11.39 42.76 9.37
N ILE A 367 11.28 43.00 8.06
CA ILE A 367 11.83 44.20 7.40
C ILE A 367 11.24 45.47 8.00
N ILE A 368 9.92 45.54 8.16
CA ILE A 368 9.26 46.72 8.77
C ILE A 368 9.76 46.92 10.20
N SER A 369 9.88 45.84 10.98
CA SER A 369 10.35 45.88 12.37
C SER A 369 11.80 46.39 12.50
N VAL A 370 12.64 46.14 11.50
CA VAL A 370 14.02 46.65 11.42
C VAL A 370 14.06 48.08 10.88
N ALA A 371 13.26 48.40 9.86
CA ALA A 371 13.35 49.67 9.13
C ALA A 371 12.76 50.87 9.88
N THR A 372 11.77 50.66 10.76
CA THR A 372 11.06 51.75 11.45
C THR A 372 11.19 51.68 12.96
N ILE A 373 11.12 52.85 13.60
CA ILE A 373 11.05 53.00 15.06
C ILE A 373 9.59 53.27 15.48
N ASN A 374 8.69 53.52 14.53
CA ASN A 374 7.29 53.85 14.78
C ASN A 374 6.54 52.66 15.42
N ILE A 375 5.98 52.87 16.61
CA ILE A 375 5.35 51.83 17.44
C ILE A 375 4.17 51.15 16.72
N PRO A 376 3.13 51.88 16.23
CA PRO A 376 2.06 51.29 15.41
C PRO A 376 2.55 50.42 14.26
N ALA A 377 3.58 50.85 13.53
CA ALA A 377 4.11 50.10 12.40
C ALA A 377 4.78 48.79 12.83
N ARG A 378 5.53 48.79 13.95
CA ARG A 378 6.13 47.58 14.52
C ARG A 378 5.08 46.62 15.10
N TYR A 379 4.00 47.16 15.67
CA TYR A 379 2.90 46.33 16.14
C TYR A 379 2.16 45.68 14.96
N VAL A 380 1.83 46.42 13.90
CA VAL A 380 1.26 45.85 12.66
C VAL A 380 2.20 44.82 12.04
N ALA A 381 3.51 45.08 12.06
CA ALA A 381 4.50 44.13 11.58
C ALA A 381 4.48 42.79 12.35
N SER A 382 4.13 42.79 13.64
CA SER A 382 3.95 41.56 14.42
C SER A 382 2.84 40.66 13.91
N PHE A 383 1.74 41.24 13.44
CA PHE A 383 0.69 40.45 12.79
C PHE A 383 1.22 39.76 11.53
N LEU A 384 2.05 40.45 10.73
CA LEU A 384 2.57 39.89 9.48
C LEU A 384 3.50 38.70 9.71
N TYR A 385 4.49 38.82 10.61
CA TYR A 385 5.43 37.72 10.86
C TYR A 385 4.84 36.57 11.68
N ILE A 386 3.93 36.84 12.61
CA ILE A 386 3.22 35.77 13.32
C ILE A 386 2.35 34.99 12.35
N CYS A 387 1.50 35.66 11.57
CA CYS A 387 0.62 34.97 10.62
C CYS A 387 1.40 34.21 9.55
N GLY A 388 2.53 34.77 9.10
CA GLY A 388 3.40 34.15 8.12
C GLY A 388 4.06 32.87 8.61
N CYS A 389 4.75 32.92 9.76
CA CYS A 389 5.46 31.75 10.30
C CYS A 389 4.51 30.62 10.73
N PHE A 390 3.41 30.95 11.43
CA PHE A 390 2.43 29.93 11.84
C PHE A 390 1.66 29.34 10.65
N GLY A 391 1.37 30.13 9.62
CA GLY A 391 0.71 29.66 8.40
C GLY A 391 1.54 28.67 7.59
N ALA A 392 2.86 28.88 7.53
CA ALA A 392 3.78 28.00 6.80
C ALA A 392 4.02 26.65 7.53
N ASN A 393 4.07 26.66 8.86
CA ASN A 393 4.50 25.52 9.67
C ASN A 393 3.67 24.25 9.43
N ALA A 394 2.33 24.33 9.49
CA ALA A 394 1.46 23.18 9.30
C ALA A 394 1.55 22.59 7.86
N ALA A 395 1.64 23.46 6.86
CA ALA A 395 1.76 23.06 5.45
C ALA A 395 3.09 22.33 5.19
N LEU A 396 4.16 22.74 5.87
CA LEU A 396 5.49 22.15 5.72
C LEU A 396 5.55 20.70 6.21
N TYR A 397 5.00 20.40 7.39
CA TYR A 397 4.92 19.03 7.91
C TYR A 397 4.13 18.10 6.97
N SER A 398 2.98 18.57 6.47
CA SER A 398 2.14 17.84 5.52
C SER A 398 2.87 17.58 4.19
N TRP A 399 3.65 18.55 3.70
CA TRP A 399 4.41 18.41 2.46
C TRP A 399 5.58 17.44 2.58
N ALA A 400 6.30 17.49 3.71
CA ALA A 400 7.41 16.59 4.00
C ALA A 400 6.93 15.12 4.05
N ALA A 401 5.84 14.85 4.79
CA ALA A 401 5.30 13.49 4.94
C ALA A 401 4.80 12.88 3.62
N SER A 402 4.28 13.71 2.70
CA SER A 402 3.74 13.26 1.42
C SER A 402 4.81 13.10 0.32
N SER A 403 5.94 13.82 0.42
CA SER A 403 6.94 13.88 -0.65
C SER A 403 8.07 12.84 -0.55
N VAL A 404 8.18 12.14 0.59
CA VAL A 404 9.29 11.18 0.85
C VAL A 404 8.84 9.69 0.83
N GLY A 405 7.59 9.43 0.45
CA GLY A 405 6.92 8.14 0.64
C GLY A 405 7.18 7.01 -0.38
N GLN A 406 8.44 6.70 -0.72
CA GLN A 406 8.72 5.57 -1.65
C GLN A 406 8.54 4.18 -1.00
N THR A 407 8.93 4.01 0.27
CA THR A 407 8.66 2.79 1.06
C THR A 407 8.20 3.18 2.47
N PRO A 408 7.41 2.35 3.17
CA PRO A 408 6.96 2.65 4.54
C PRO A 408 8.12 2.88 5.52
N ALA A 409 9.17 2.06 5.44
CA ALA A 409 10.37 2.18 6.29
C ALA A 409 11.15 3.48 6.02
N LYS A 410 11.35 3.84 4.74
CA LYS A 410 11.99 5.11 4.37
C LYS A 410 11.17 6.31 4.84
N LYS A 411 9.85 6.26 4.70
CA LYS A 411 8.95 7.35 5.12
C LYS A 411 9.05 7.60 6.62
N ALA A 412 9.00 6.54 7.44
CA ALA A 412 9.12 6.66 8.89
C ALA A 412 10.48 7.26 9.31
N CYS A 413 11.59 6.74 8.76
CA CYS A 413 12.94 7.24 9.05
C CYS A 413 13.12 8.69 8.60
N ALA A 414 12.65 9.04 7.39
CA ALA A 414 12.77 10.38 6.84
C ALA A 414 11.98 11.41 7.65
N THR A 415 10.73 11.11 8.03
CA THR A 415 9.92 12.03 8.85
C THR A 415 10.56 12.24 10.23
N ALA A 416 11.15 11.21 10.83
CA ALA A 416 11.90 11.33 12.08
C ALA A 416 13.14 12.23 11.93
N ILE A 417 13.97 12.01 10.89
CA ILE A 417 15.16 12.83 10.60
C ILE A 417 14.78 14.29 10.38
N ILE A 418 13.73 14.55 9.60
CA ILE A 418 13.26 15.91 9.30
C ILE A 418 12.84 16.61 10.60
N ASN A 419 12.05 15.95 11.45
CA ASN A 419 11.58 16.54 12.72
C ASN A 419 12.73 16.85 13.67
N VAL A 420 13.61 15.86 13.93
CA VAL A 420 14.77 16.04 14.82
C VAL A 420 15.69 17.15 14.33
N THR A 421 15.97 17.18 13.03
CA THR A 421 16.84 18.21 12.45
C THR A 421 16.18 19.60 12.49
N GLY A 422 14.86 19.65 12.35
CA GLY A 422 14.09 20.90 12.48
C GLY A 422 14.24 21.54 13.86
N GLN A 423 14.32 20.74 14.92
CA GLN A 423 14.44 21.24 16.31
C GLN A 423 15.77 21.95 16.60
N PHE A 424 16.82 21.75 15.79
CA PHE A 424 18.06 22.53 15.93
C PHE A 424 17.82 24.04 15.80
N GLY A 425 16.83 24.46 14.99
CA GLY A 425 16.43 25.86 14.89
C GLY A 425 15.96 26.46 16.21
N SER A 426 15.32 25.67 17.07
CA SER A 426 14.90 26.10 18.41
C SER A 426 16.05 26.20 19.40
N ILE A 427 17.19 25.54 19.15
CA ILE A 427 18.35 25.55 20.05
C ILE A 427 19.13 26.84 19.92
N TRP A 428 19.42 27.30 18.69
CA TRP A 428 20.22 28.52 18.50
C TRP A 428 19.39 29.81 18.45
N SER A 429 18.09 29.73 18.14
CA SER A 429 17.28 30.95 17.95
C SER A 429 17.14 31.84 19.20
N PRO A 430 17.14 31.32 20.45
CA PRO A 430 17.21 32.18 21.63
C PRO A 430 18.45 33.06 21.68
N TYR A 431 19.60 32.55 21.22
CA TYR A 431 20.87 33.30 21.19
C TYR A 431 20.90 34.42 20.14
N PHE A 432 19.87 34.54 19.28
CA PHE A 432 19.73 35.71 18.42
C PHE A 432 19.34 36.96 19.22
N PHE A 433 18.70 36.77 20.38
CA PHE A 433 18.22 37.81 21.27
C PHE A 433 19.25 38.10 22.36
N ASP A 434 20.19 38.98 22.03
CA ASP A 434 21.19 39.51 22.95
C ASP A 434 20.56 40.62 23.81
N SER A 435 20.79 40.58 25.12
CA SER A 435 20.30 41.59 26.07
C SER A 435 20.83 42.99 25.76
N ASN A 436 21.99 43.10 25.09
CA ASN A 436 22.55 44.39 24.67
C ASN A 436 21.75 45.08 23.56
N ASP A 437 20.94 44.33 22.81
CA ASP A 437 20.12 44.86 21.71
C ASP A 437 18.66 45.16 22.17
N GLU A 438 18.33 45.00 23.46
CA GLU A 438 17.04 45.38 24.04
C GLU A 438 16.84 46.92 23.93
N PRO A 439 15.62 47.44 23.65
CA PRO A 439 14.34 46.76 23.37
C PRO A 439 14.06 46.52 21.88
N ARG A 440 15.01 46.81 20.99
CA ARG A 440 14.78 46.75 19.54
C ARG A 440 15.03 45.36 18.95
N TYR A 441 15.96 44.61 19.53
CA TYR A 441 16.41 43.29 19.08
C TYR A 441 16.71 43.26 17.58
N THR A 442 17.41 44.28 17.08
CA THR A 442 17.63 44.48 15.64
C THR A 442 18.37 43.31 15.00
N ARG A 443 19.41 42.80 15.67
CA ARG A 443 20.18 41.63 15.22
C ARG A 443 19.29 40.40 15.09
N ALA A 444 18.45 40.16 16.10
CA ALA A 444 17.50 39.05 16.08
C ALA A 444 16.55 39.17 14.88
N MET A 445 15.91 40.33 14.68
CA MET A 445 14.97 40.54 13.58
C MET A 445 15.62 40.36 12.19
N ILE A 446 16.90 40.74 12.03
CA ILE A 446 17.65 40.51 10.79
C ILE A 446 17.93 39.01 10.58
N LEU A 447 18.34 38.29 11.62
CA LEU A 447 18.61 36.85 11.51
C LEU A 447 17.31 36.07 11.24
N LEU A 448 16.21 36.39 11.92
CA LEU A 448 14.90 35.80 11.67
C LEU A 448 14.42 36.05 10.24
N MET A 449 14.61 37.27 9.72
CA MET A 449 14.35 37.61 8.31
C MET A 449 15.21 36.76 7.37
N ALA A 450 16.50 36.59 7.65
CA ALA A 450 17.40 35.80 6.82
C ALA A 450 16.95 34.33 6.74
N PHE A 451 16.55 33.73 7.87
CA PHE A 451 15.99 32.38 7.89
C PHE A 451 14.63 32.28 7.20
N ALA A 452 13.79 33.31 7.28
CA ALA A 452 12.52 33.36 6.55
C ALA A 452 12.74 33.39 5.02
N ILE A 453 13.68 34.20 4.56
CA ILE A 453 14.05 34.25 3.14
C ILE A 453 14.70 32.94 2.70
N LEU A 454 15.56 32.34 3.55
CA LEU A 454 16.16 31.04 3.29
C LEU A 454 15.09 29.95 3.11
N GLU A 455 14.06 29.92 3.95
CA GLU A 455 12.95 28.98 3.78
C GLU A 455 12.22 29.19 2.44
N VAL A 456 11.97 30.44 2.04
CA VAL A 456 11.36 30.76 0.74
C VAL A 456 12.23 30.22 -0.40
N CYS A 457 13.55 30.47 -0.37
CA CYS A 457 14.49 29.97 -1.36
C CYS A 457 14.52 28.43 -1.41
N LEU A 458 14.53 27.77 -0.25
CA LEU A 458 14.50 26.31 -0.16
C LEU A 458 13.17 25.72 -0.63
N CYS A 459 12.06 26.39 -0.39
CA CYS A 459 10.75 26.01 -0.93
C CYS A 459 10.75 26.04 -2.46
N PHE A 460 11.30 27.10 -3.07
CA PHE A 460 11.46 27.18 -4.53
C PHE A 460 12.43 26.13 -5.06
N LEU A 461 13.54 25.86 -4.36
CA LEU A 461 14.47 24.79 -4.69
C LEU A 461 13.76 23.43 -4.66
N MET A 462 12.98 23.14 -3.61
CA MET A 462 12.23 21.89 -3.49
C MET A 462 11.18 21.76 -4.59
N LYS A 463 10.47 22.85 -4.91
CA LYS A 463 9.54 22.91 -6.03
C LYS A 463 10.24 22.69 -7.36
N PHE A 464 11.45 23.21 -7.55
CA PHE A 464 12.27 22.98 -8.73
C PHE A 464 12.74 21.53 -8.82
N ILE A 465 13.23 20.94 -7.72
CA ILE A 465 13.63 19.53 -7.64
C ILE A 465 12.44 18.62 -7.99
N LEU A 466 11.27 18.86 -7.39
CA LEU A 466 10.07 18.07 -7.66
C LEU A 466 9.53 18.29 -9.07
N ARG A 467 9.52 19.53 -9.59
CA ARG A 467 9.15 19.79 -10.99
C ARG A 467 10.12 19.13 -11.96
N ARG A 468 11.43 19.13 -11.67
CA ARG A 468 12.42 18.46 -12.50
C ARG A 468 12.27 16.94 -12.42
N ALA A 469 11.99 16.39 -11.25
CA ALA A 469 11.68 14.96 -11.08
C ALA A 469 10.41 14.58 -11.84
N ASN A 470 9.33 15.35 -11.70
CA ASN A 470 8.07 15.14 -12.43
C ASN A 470 8.25 15.34 -13.94
N LYS A 471 9.01 16.35 -14.38
CA LYS A 471 9.38 16.53 -15.79
C LYS A 471 10.26 15.42 -16.30
N LYS A 472 11.14 14.84 -15.47
CA LYS A 472 11.97 13.70 -15.86
C LYS A 472 11.11 12.45 -16.02
N ILE A 473 10.16 12.21 -15.10
CA ILE A 473 9.18 11.14 -15.20
C ILE A 473 8.30 11.35 -16.45
N LEU A 474 7.81 12.57 -16.67
CA LEU A 474 7.07 12.95 -17.86
C LEU A 474 7.91 12.86 -19.13
N ALA A 475 9.19 13.20 -19.12
CA ALA A 475 10.08 13.09 -20.29
C ALA A 475 10.56 11.65 -20.53
N GLU A 476 10.61 10.81 -19.49
CA GLU A 476 10.77 9.36 -19.63
C GLU A 476 9.50 8.75 -20.24
N PHE A 477 8.32 9.27 -19.88
CA PHE A 477 7.03 8.91 -20.47
C PHE A 477 6.84 9.44 -21.91
N GLU A 478 7.08 10.74 -22.13
CA GLU A 478 7.00 11.45 -23.41
C GLU A 478 8.16 11.08 -24.32
N GLY A 479 9.35 10.79 -23.81
CA GLY A 479 10.46 10.24 -24.59
C GLY A 479 10.15 8.80 -25.03
N SER A 480 9.38 8.05 -24.24
CA SER A 480 8.79 6.78 -24.69
C SER A 480 7.68 7.00 -25.72
N ALA A 481 6.98 8.14 -25.71
CA ALA A 481 5.95 8.49 -26.70
C ALA A 481 6.46 9.21 -27.97
N ALA A 482 7.56 9.99 -27.90
CA ALA A 482 8.14 10.79 -28.97
C ALA A 482 9.14 9.98 -29.81
N ASN A 483 9.78 8.96 -29.20
CA ASN A 483 10.48 7.93 -29.97
C ASN A 483 9.52 7.05 -30.80
N VAL A 484 8.21 7.18 -30.63
CA VAL A 484 7.19 6.62 -31.53
C VAL A 484 6.86 7.57 -32.69
N VAL A 485 7.26 8.86 -32.64
CA VAL A 485 6.84 9.90 -33.62
C VAL A 485 8.00 10.54 -34.41
N VAL A 486 9.27 10.45 -34.00
CA VAL A 486 10.41 11.03 -34.75
C VAL A 486 11.42 9.95 -35.18
N ILE A 487 11.01 9.11 -36.14
CA ILE A 487 11.93 8.50 -37.11
C ILE A 487 11.42 8.90 -38.50
N ALA A 488 11.53 10.19 -38.79
CA ALA A 488 11.47 10.71 -40.16
C ALA A 488 12.89 11.18 -40.55
N SER A 489 13.72 10.20 -40.90
CA SER A 489 14.55 10.20 -42.12
C SER A 489 15.54 11.38 -42.36
N CYS A 490 16.84 11.13 -42.11
CA CYS A 490 17.93 11.85 -42.81
C CYS A 490 17.94 11.56 -44.32
N THR A 491 17.30 10.46 -44.75
CA THR A 491 17.07 10.09 -46.15
C THR A 491 16.13 11.06 -46.88
N THR A 492 15.24 11.77 -46.17
CA THR A 492 14.21 12.63 -46.76
C THR A 492 14.68 14.08 -46.86
N ALA A 493 15.83 14.42 -46.26
CA ALA A 493 16.47 15.74 -46.36
C ALA A 493 17.67 15.80 -47.34
N GLY A 494 18.03 14.69 -48.00
CA GLY A 494 19.05 14.66 -49.07
C GLY A 494 20.44 15.20 -48.70
N SER A 495 20.76 15.26 -47.41
CA SER A 495 21.98 15.90 -46.89
C SER A 495 22.99 14.84 -46.46
N VAL A 496 24.25 14.95 -46.92
CA VAL A 496 25.34 14.05 -46.54
C VAL A 496 25.73 14.31 -45.08
N CYS A 497 25.61 13.30 -44.22
CA CYS A 497 26.08 13.38 -42.84
C CYS A 497 27.60 13.14 -42.79
N GLU A 498 28.39 14.21 -42.69
CA GLU A 498 29.81 14.10 -42.33
C GLU A 498 29.99 14.07 -40.80
N TYR A 499 30.70 13.07 -40.30
CA TYR A 499 31.09 12.97 -38.89
C TYR A 499 32.41 13.69 -38.65
N GLY A 500 32.42 14.63 -37.70
CA GLY A 500 33.62 15.34 -37.24
C GLY A 500 34.52 14.48 -36.34
N HIS A 501 35.83 14.73 -36.43
CA HIS A 501 36.91 13.90 -35.84
C HIS A 501 37.04 13.94 -34.30
N THR A 502 36.11 14.55 -33.56
CA THR A 502 36.27 14.85 -32.12
C THR A 502 35.46 13.98 -31.17
N ASP A 503 34.59 13.09 -31.65
CA ASP A 503 33.78 12.24 -30.77
C ASP A 503 34.51 10.94 -30.39
N LYS A 504 35.55 11.08 -29.56
CA LYS A 504 36.14 9.96 -28.81
C LYS A 504 35.94 10.19 -27.31
N ARG A 505 35.23 9.25 -26.66
CA ARG A 505 35.72 8.52 -25.47
C ARG A 505 34.73 7.44 -24.99
N ARG A 506 35.09 6.18 -25.21
CA ARG A 506 34.82 5.04 -24.33
C ARG A 506 36.16 4.34 -24.09
N ASN A 507 36.44 3.91 -22.86
CA ASN A 507 37.61 3.05 -22.59
C ASN A 507 37.30 1.61 -23.02
N PRO A 508 38.27 0.86 -23.58
CA PRO A 508 38.09 -0.54 -23.95
C PRO A 508 38.09 -1.48 -22.74
N ALA A 509 37.43 -2.63 -22.89
CA ALA A 509 37.39 -3.71 -21.89
C ALA A 509 38.75 -4.42 -21.75
N SER A 510 38.99 -5.05 -20.59
CA SER A 510 40.27 -5.71 -20.25
C SER A 510 40.60 -6.87 -21.19
N THR A 511 41.85 -6.92 -21.66
CA THR A 511 42.41 -7.91 -22.59
C THR A 511 42.29 -9.37 -22.12
N GLU A 512 42.22 -9.62 -20.81
CA GLU A 512 42.01 -10.97 -20.26
C GLU A 512 40.60 -11.51 -20.55
N TYR A 513 39.59 -10.64 -20.57
CA TYR A 513 38.21 -11.05 -20.85
C TYR A 513 38.03 -11.44 -22.32
N THR A 514 38.64 -10.67 -23.23
CA THR A 514 38.62 -10.96 -24.66
C THR A 514 39.41 -12.24 -24.97
N ALA A 515 40.58 -12.45 -24.37
CA ALA A 515 41.37 -13.66 -24.56
C ALA A 515 40.66 -14.93 -24.05
N GLY A 516 39.95 -14.84 -22.92
CA GLY A 516 39.16 -15.96 -22.38
C GLY A 516 37.98 -16.35 -23.27
N LEU A 517 37.36 -15.38 -23.94
CA LEU A 517 36.28 -15.62 -24.90
C LEU A 517 36.81 -16.23 -26.21
N GLU A 518 37.91 -15.72 -26.75
CA GLU A 518 38.53 -16.26 -27.97
C GLU A 518 38.98 -17.71 -27.78
N SER A 519 39.53 -18.06 -26.62
CA SER A 519 39.92 -19.45 -26.29
C SER A 519 38.72 -20.40 -26.25
N LYS A 520 37.59 -19.97 -25.68
CA LYS A 520 36.36 -20.78 -25.63
C LYS A 520 35.76 -20.98 -27.03
N VAL A 521 35.73 -19.93 -27.84
CA VAL A 521 35.25 -20.00 -29.22
C VAL A 521 36.11 -20.97 -30.04
N ALA A 522 37.44 -20.87 -29.96
CA ALA A 522 38.34 -21.78 -30.67
C ALA A 522 38.17 -23.25 -30.24
N SER A 523 37.92 -23.51 -28.95
CA SER A 523 37.67 -24.87 -28.45
C SER A 523 36.36 -25.48 -29.00
N LEU A 524 35.33 -24.65 -29.15
CA LEU A 524 34.03 -25.04 -29.69
C LEU A 524 34.12 -25.30 -31.20
N GLU A 525 34.83 -24.45 -31.95
CA GLU A 525 35.05 -24.65 -33.37
C GLU A 525 35.82 -25.95 -33.65
N ALA A 526 36.86 -26.24 -32.85
CA ALA A 526 37.61 -27.49 -32.95
C ALA A 526 36.75 -28.72 -32.62
N PHE A 527 35.84 -28.62 -31.65
CA PHE A 527 34.91 -29.69 -31.30
C PHE A 527 33.88 -29.94 -32.42
N ILE A 528 33.33 -28.88 -33.01
CA ILE A 528 32.38 -28.96 -34.13
C ILE A 528 33.04 -29.58 -35.37
N GLN A 529 34.28 -29.24 -35.68
CA GLN A 529 35.02 -29.88 -36.78
C GLN A 529 35.27 -31.37 -36.54
N ARG A 530 35.56 -31.79 -35.30
CA ARG A 530 35.69 -33.22 -34.98
C ARG A 530 34.36 -33.96 -35.12
N LEU A 531 33.26 -33.30 -34.73
CA LEU A 531 31.91 -33.83 -34.89
C LEU A 531 31.51 -33.97 -36.36
N SER A 532 31.88 -33.00 -37.22
CA SER A 532 31.52 -33.08 -38.64
C SER A 532 32.16 -34.26 -39.36
N ASN A 533 33.38 -34.64 -38.95
CA ASN A 533 34.21 -35.64 -39.61
C ASN A 533 34.08 -37.06 -39.02
N ALA A 534 33.28 -37.26 -37.98
CA ALA A 534 33.09 -38.55 -37.33
C ALA A 534 31.97 -39.40 -37.98
N SER A 535 32.14 -40.72 -37.97
CA SER A 535 31.15 -41.71 -38.45
C SER A 535 29.90 -41.75 -37.53
N PRO A 536 28.74 -42.22 -38.02
CA PRO A 536 27.45 -42.07 -37.34
C PRO A 536 27.42 -42.66 -35.91
N GLU A 537 28.02 -43.83 -35.71
CA GLU A 537 28.07 -44.49 -34.39
C GLU A 537 29.02 -43.76 -33.40
N ASN A 538 30.09 -43.14 -33.92
CA ASN A 538 31.03 -42.36 -33.10
C ASN A 538 30.49 -40.96 -32.76
N ARG A 539 29.60 -40.38 -33.58
CA ARG A 539 28.96 -39.08 -33.29
C ARG A 539 28.10 -39.16 -32.04
N ASP A 540 27.31 -40.23 -31.88
CA ASP A 540 26.47 -40.44 -30.69
C ASP A 540 27.29 -40.68 -29.43
N ALA A 541 28.45 -41.35 -29.54
CA ALA A 541 29.38 -41.50 -28.43
C ALA A 541 30.07 -40.18 -28.03
N MET A 542 30.44 -39.33 -29.00
CA MET A 542 31.05 -38.02 -28.76
C MET A 542 30.05 -36.99 -28.20
N LEU A 543 28.79 -37.06 -28.63
CA LEU A 543 27.72 -36.23 -28.07
C LEU A 543 27.39 -36.66 -26.63
N LYS A 544 27.41 -37.97 -26.35
CA LYS A 544 27.23 -38.49 -24.97
C LYS A 544 28.40 -38.12 -24.05
N SER A 545 29.64 -38.14 -24.53
CA SER A 545 30.81 -37.73 -23.71
C SER A 545 30.88 -36.22 -23.47
N ALA A 546 30.38 -35.39 -24.39
CA ALA A 546 30.22 -33.96 -24.19
C ALA A 546 29.05 -33.62 -23.24
N ALA A 547 27.97 -34.41 -23.26
CA ALA A 547 26.84 -34.26 -22.36
C ALA A 547 27.12 -34.73 -20.92
N THR A 548 28.11 -35.59 -20.72
CA THR A 548 28.44 -36.19 -19.41
C THR A 548 29.68 -35.60 -18.72
N GLY A 549 30.37 -34.61 -19.31
CA GLY A 549 31.49 -33.92 -18.67
C GLY A 549 32.69 -34.85 -18.45
N GLY A 550 33.56 -34.95 -19.45
CA GLY A 550 34.74 -35.81 -19.38
C GLY A 550 35.73 -35.43 -18.27
N ALA A 551 36.01 -36.40 -17.40
CA ALA A 551 37.35 -36.63 -16.88
C ALA A 551 37.57 -38.16 -16.84
N ALA A 552 38.53 -38.65 -17.62
CA ALA A 552 39.13 -39.97 -17.43
C ALA A 552 40.57 -39.77 -16.90
N PRO A 553 41.13 -40.75 -16.17
CA PRO A 553 42.11 -40.52 -15.12
C PRO A 553 43.55 -40.62 -15.63
N ASP A 554 44.42 -39.72 -15.16
CA ASP A 554 45.87 -39.92 -15.17
C ASP A 554 46.38 -39.86 -13.73
N GLU A 555 47.03 -40.95 -13.30
CA GLU A 555 47.67 -41.11 -12.01
C GLU A 555 49.02 -40.36 -11.96
N SER A 556 49.23 -39.51 -10.96
CA SER A 556 50.47 -39.42 -10.16
C SER A 556 50.38 -38.33 -9.07
N PRO A 557 51.09 -38.46 -7.94
CA PRO A 557 50.66 -37.95 -6.66
C PRO A 557 51.29 -36.59 -6.33
N VAL A 558 50.48 -35.62 -5.87
CA VAL A 558 51.00 -34.40 -5.24
C VAL A 558 50.20 -34.07 -3.97
N GLN A 559 50.90 -34.31 -2.85
CA GLN A 559 50.83 -33.76 -1.50
C GLN A 559 49.58 -33.03 -1.00
N GLU A 560 49.07 -33.56 0.12
CA GLU A 560 48.11 -32.96 1.04
C GLU A 560 48.50 -31.53 1.48
N ALA A 561 47.51 -30.63 1.42
CA ALA A 561 47.44 -29.43 2.25
C ALA A 561 46.12 -29.47 3.04
N PRO A 562 46.09 -29.06 4.32
CA PRO A 562 45.08 -29.49 5.27
C PRO A 562 43.72 -28.79 5.07
N ALA A 563 42.69 -29.55 5.46
CA ALA A 563 41.27 -29.27 5.34
C ALA A 563 40.81 -27.94 5.96
N GLY A 564 40.01 -27.20 5.19
CA GLY A 564 38.96 -26.30 5.69
C GLY A 564 37.59 -26.86 5.28
N PRO A 565 36.51 -26.61 6.03
CA PRO A 565 35.24 -27.32 5.85
C PRO A 565 34.50 -26.80 4.61
N ASN A 566 34.65 -27.50 3.48
CA ASN A 566 33.84 -27.34 2.29
C ASN A 566 32.64 -28.29 2.33
N THR A 567 31.45 -27.79 2.66
CA THR A 567 30.18 -28.39 2.18
C THR A 567 29.84 -27.76 0.84
N GLY A 568 30.53 -28.19 -0.22
CA GLY A 568 30.19 -27.83 -1.60
C GLY A 568 29.43 -28.98 -2.25
N LEU A 569 28.09 -29.00 -2.11
CA LEU A 569 27.24 -29.87 -2.93
C LEU A 569 27.33 -29.43 -4.40
N SER A 570 27.37 -30.38 -5.34
CA SER A 570 27.41 -30.03 -6.77
C SER A 570 26.14 -29.26 -7.19
N PRO A 571 26.19 -28.33 -8.17
CA PRO A 571 25.02 -27.55 -8.59
C PRO A 571 23.81 -28.42 -9.00
N GLN A 572 24.07 -29.60 -9.57
CA GLN A 572 23.02 -30.57 -9.93
C GLN A 572 22.40 -31.24 -8.70
N THR A 573 23.21 -31.53 -7.67
CA THR A 573 22.72 -32.06 -6.40
C THR A 573 21.91 -31.00 -5.64
N ILE A 574 22.34 -29.74 -5.66
CA ILE A 574 21.60 -28.62 -5.06
C ILE A 574 20.27 -28.40 -5.77
N HIS A 575 20.23 -28.47 -7.11
CA HIS A 575 18.99 -28.34 -7.88
C HIS A 575 18.03 -29.51 -7.63
N ALA A 576 18.54 -30.75 -7.58
CA ALA A 576 17.72 -31.91 -7.26
C ALA A 576 17.17 -31.86 -5.82
N ASP A 577 17.97 -31.36 -4.88
CA ASP A 577 17.59 -31.21 -3.47
C ASP A 577 16.63 -30.02 -3.25
N ALA A 578 16.75 -28.95 -4.04
CA ALA A 578 15.80 -27.84 -4.07
C ALA A 578 14.45 -28.26 -4.69
N LEU A 579 14.47 -29.01 -5.79
CA LEU A 579 13.25 -29.58 -6.38
C LEU A 579 12.54 -30.48 -5.36
N ARG A 580 13.25 -31.37 -4.64
CA ARG A 580 12.64 -32.21 -3.59
C ARG A 580 11.96 -31.45 -2.44
N ARG A 581 12.25 -30.16 -2.25
CA ARG A 581 11.68 -29.34 -1.18
C ARG A 581 10.35 -28.69 -1.56
N ALA A 582 10.08 -28.37 -2.83
CA ALA A 582 8.79 -27.81 -3.22
C ALA A 582 7.68 -28.89 -3.10
N ARG A 583 6.53 -28.60 -2.47
CA ARG A 583 5.47 -29.61 -2.23
C ARG A 583 4.07 -28.99 -2.19
N LEU A 584 3.07 -29.79 -2.59
CA LEU A 584 1.66 -29.55 -2.26
C LEU A 584 1.38 -30.15 -0.87
N LYS A 585 0.84 -29.35 0.05
CA LYS A 585 0.46 -29.79 1.40
C LYS A 585 -1.03 -29.50 1.65
N PRO A 586 -1.76 -30.40 2.35
CA PRO A 586 -3.10 -30.07 2.82
C PRO A 586 -3.01 -29.02 3.93
N ASP A 587 -3.80 -27.97 3.81
CA ASP A 587 -4.04 -26.98 4.87
C ASP A 587 -4.90 -27.58 6.00
N ALA A 588 -5.04 -26.88 7.12
CA ALA A 588 -5.84 -27.25 8.28
C ALA A 588 -7.31 -27.59 7.95
N GLU A 589 -7.82 -27.09 6.82
CA GLU A 589 -9.17 -27.33 6.31
C GLU A 589 -9.24 -28.42 5.22
N GLY A 590 -8.11 -29.02 4.82
CA GLY A 590 -8.02 -30.13 3.84
C GLY A 590 -7.78 -29.72 2.38
N SER A 591 -7.69 -28.42 2.08
CA SER A 591 -7.35 -27.91 0.73
C SER A 591 -5.85 -27.99 0.44
N LEU A 592 -5.46 -28.31 -0.80
CA LEU A 592 -4.05 -28.42 -1.19
C LEU A 592 -3.45 -27.05 -1.53
N VAL A 593 -2.40 -26.65 -0.80
CA VAL A 593 -1.65 -25.39 -0.97
C VAL A 593 -0.22 -25.70 -1.43
N TYR A 594 0.31 -24.88 -2.32
CA TYR A 594 1.66 -25.05 -2.87
C TYR A 594 2.71 -24.24 -2.11
N HIS A 595 3.77 -24.92 -1.65
CA HIS A 595 4.94 -24.28 -1.08
C HIS A 595 6.17 -24.55 -1.93
N GLY A 596 6.71 -23.50 -2.55
CA GLY A 596 7.91 -23.59 -3.41
C GLY A 596 9.19 -23.93 -2.64
N ALA A 597 10.26 -24.28 -3.37
CA ALA A 597 11.52 -24.78 -2.82
C ALA A 597 12.22 -23.87 -1.80
N THR A 598 11.99 -22.56 -1.88
CA THR A 598 12.54 -21.53 -0.97
C THR A 598 11.66 -21.25 0.25
N SER A 599 10.49 -21.90 0.35
CA SER A 599 9.55 -21.67 1.44
C SER A 599 10.09 -22.21 2.77
N ILE A 600 10.03 -21.38 3.82
CA ILE A 600 10.38 -21.78 5.19
C ILE A 600 9.48 -22.89 5.72
N PHE A 601 8.28 -23.06 5.15
CA PHE A 601 7.31 -24.11 5.47
C PHE A 601 7.74 -25.50 4.96
N ASN A 602 8.85 -25.59 4.22
CA ASN A 602 9.44 -26.86 3.77
C ASN A 602 10.59 -27.36 4.69
N SER A 603 10.71 -26.81 5.90
CA SER A 603 11.65 -27.24 6.94
C SER A 603 11.18 -28.50 7.69
N ASP A 604 12.02 -29.54 7.74
CA ASP A 604 11.79 -30.77 8.52
C ASP A 604 11.66 -30.54 10.04
N LEU A 605 12.05 -29.36 10.54
CA LEU A 605 11.88 -28.99 11.96
C LEU A 605 10.41 -28.68 12.31
N LEU A 606 9.59 -28.29 11.34
CA LEU A 606 8.17 -27.97 11.55
C LEU A 606 7.28 -29.22 11.41
N SER A 607 7.66 -30.18 10.55
CA SER A 607 6.90 -31.41 10.32
C SER A 607 6.89 -32.37 11.52
N ALA A 608 7.83 -32.23 12.47
CA ALA A 608 7.87 -33.02 13.70
C ALA A 608 6.87 -32.57 14.78
N SER A 609 6.18 -31.44 14.59
CA SER A 609 5.30 -30.84 15.62
C SER A 609 3.79 -30.98 15.36
N GLU A 610 3.38 -31.52 14.22
CA GLU A 610 1.96 -31.61 13.85
C GLU A 610 1.49 -33.07 13.81
N SER A 611 0.99 -33.55 14.96
CA SER A 611 0.10 -34.70 14.99
C SER A 611 -1.24 -34.28 14.37
N TYR A 612 -1.45 -34.64 13.10
CA TYR A 612 -2.72 -34.44 12.39
C TYR A 612 -3.87 -35.12 13.15
N GLN A 613 -4.70 -34.33 13.82
CA GLN A 613 -6.06 -34.76 14.16
C GLN A 613 -6.84 -34.84 12.85
N THR A 614 -7.48 -35.97 12.62
CA THR A 614 -8.38 -36.19 11.48
C THR A 614 -9.43 -35.08 11.49
N PRO A 615 -9.59 -34.30 10.41
CA PRO A 615 -10.53 -33.20 10.41
C PRO A 615 -11.93 -33.78 10.57
N THR A 616 -12.62 -33.40 11.65
CA THR A 616 -14.07 -33.51 11.76
C THR A 616 -14.66 -32.80 10.56
N GLN A 617 -15.22 -33.61 9.65
CA GLN A 617 -16.01 -33.26 8.47
C GLN A 617 -16.72 -31.91 8.66
N SER A 618 -16.08 -30.83 8.23
CA SER A 618 -16.58 -29.49 8.45
C SER A 618 -17.76 -29.28 7.52
N LEU A 619 -18.94 -29.11 8.12
CA LEU A 619 -20.17 -28.72 7.46
C LEU A 619 -19.88 -27.61 6.45
N TYR A 620 -20.26 -27.86 5.19
CA TYR A 620 -20.54 -26.83 4.21
C TYR A 620 -21.51 -25.84 4.86
N VAL A 621 -21.00 -24.73 5.39
CA VAL A 621 -21.86 -23.60 5.74
C VAL A 621 -22.16 -22.93 4.41
N GLU A 622 -23.24 -23.38 3.78
CA GLU A 622 -23.89 -22.74 2.66
C GLU A 622 -24.26 -21.32 3.13
N SER A 623 -23.34 -20.37 2.96
CA SER A 623 -23.57 -19.00 3.40
C SER A 623 -24.64 -18.39 2.49
N ASN A 624 -25.87 -18.32 3.00
CA ASN A 624 -26.91 -17.37 2.61
C ASN A 624 -27.14 -17.19 1.09
N PHE A 625 -26.96 -18.23 0.27
CA PHE A 625 -27.11 -18.12 -1.19
C PHE A 625 -28.51 -17.66 -1.58
N GLU A 626 -29.54 -18.24 -0.97
CA GLU A 626 -30.94 -17.86 -1.19
C GLU A 626 -31.20 -16.41 -0.78
N HIS A 627 -30.67 -15.99 0.37
CA HIS A 627 -30.79 -14.63 0.88
C HIS A 627 -30.08 -13.58 0.00
N VAL A 628 -28.91 -13.90 -0.57
CA VAL A 628 -28.22 -13.03 -1.53
C VAL A 628 -29.01 -12.92 -2.82
N MET A 629 -29.60 -14.02 -3.31
CA MET A 629 -30.46 -13.97 -4.50
C MET A 629 -31.71 -13.15 -4.28
N ASP A 630 -32.36 -13.31 -3.13
CA ASP A 630 -33.54 -12.52 -2.76
C ASP A 630 -33.20 -11.03 -2.65
N HIS A 631 -32.10 -10.67 -1.98
CA HIS A 631 -31.63 -9.27 -1.87
C HIS A 631 -31.40 -8.60 -3.23
N PHE A 632 -30.87 -9.33 -4.21
CA PHE A 632 -30.67 -8.81 -5.57
C PHE A 632 -31.90 -9.00 -6.48
N GLY A 633 -33.02 -9.52 -5.97
CA GLY A 633 -34.26 -9.75 -6.71
C GLY A 633 -34.15 -10.85 -7.77
N ILE A 634 -33.16 -11.75 -7.65
CA ILE A 634 -32.86 -12.79 -8.63
C ILE A 634 -33.80 -13.97 -8.41
N ARG A 635 -34.89 -14.00 -9.17
CA ARG A 635 -35.68 -15.23 -9.33
C ARG A 635 -34.97 -16.10 -10.37
N LEU A 636 -34.30 -17.16 -9.92
CA LEU A 636 -33.77 -18.19 -10.79
C LEU A 636 -34.94 -18.88 -11.51
N SER A 637 -35.40 -18.35 -12.63
CA SER A 637 -36.16 -19.16 -13.57
C SER A 637 -35.18 -20.15 -14.20
N ASP A 638 -35.54 -21.43 -14.22
CA ASP A 638 -34.71 -22.46 -14.84
C ASP A 638 -34.33 -22.06 -16.28
N ASP A 639 -35.25 -21.39 -17.00
CA ASP A 639 -35.02 -20.90 -18.36
C ASP A 639 -33.94 -19.82 -18.47
N ALA A 640 -33.88 -18.83 -17.57
CA ALA A 640 -32.88 -17.77 -17.65
C ALA A 640 -31.48 -18.30 -17.32
N VAL A 641 -31.37 -19.17 -16.32
CA VAL A 641 -30.11 -19.83 -15.94
C VAL A 641 -29.64 -20.73 -17.08
N LEU A 642 -30.55 -21.56 -17.63
CA LEU A 642 -30.24 -22.42 -18.77
C LEU A 642 -29.82 -21.61 -19.99
N ASN A 643 -30.47 -20.48 -20.29
CA ASN A 643 -30.06 -19.61 -21.40
C ASN A 643 -28.69 -18.96 -21.14
N ALA A 644 -28.42 -18.51 -19.92
CA ALA A 644 -27.12 -17.95 -19.55
C ALA A 644 -25.99 -18.97 -19.68
N LEU A 645 -26.19 -20.18 -19.15
CA LEU A 645 -25.29 -21.32 -19.35
C LEU A 645 -25.13 -21.60 -20.84
N LYS A 646 -26.21 -21.46 -21.62
CA LYS A 646 -26.16 -21.66 -23.07
C LYS A 646 -25.20 -20.72 -23.77
N GLN A 647 -25.34 -19.43 -23.49
CA GLN A 647 -24.49 -18.42 -24.09
C GLN A 647 -23.03 -18.55 -23.62
N PHE A 648 -22.81 -18.82 -22.33
CA PHE A 648 -21.44 -18.98 -21.80
C PHE A 648 -20.67 -20.13 -22.47
N PHE A 649 -21.27 -21.33 -22.54
CA PHE A 649 -20.59 -22.49 -23.12
C PHE A 649 -20.46 -22.41 -24.65
N ARG A 650 -21.31 -21.62 -25.31
CA ARG A 650 -21.23 -21.39 -26.77
C ARG A 650 -20.14 -20.39 -27.15
N TRP A 651 -20.00 -19.29 -26.40
CA TRP A 651 -19.17 -18.15 -26.81
C TRP A 651 -17.88 -17.99 -26.00
N GLN A 652 -17.93 -18.11 -24.67
CA GLN A 652 -16.77 -17.88 -23.81
C GLN A 652 -15.92 -19.14 -23.61
N TYR A 653 -16.56 -20.28 -23.35
CA TYR A 653 -15.88 -21.53 -23.03
C TYR A 653 -14.84 -21.98 -24.07
N PRO A 654 -15.11 -21.94 -25.40
CA PRO A 654 -14.15 -22.40 -26.40
C PRO A 654 -12.81 -21.63 -26.42
N HIS A 655 -12.78 -20.41 -25.88
CA HIS A 655 -11.62 -19.53 -25.94
C HIS A 655 -10.67 -19.66 -24.74
N PHE A 656 -11.20 -19.98 -23.55
CA PHE A 656 -10.40 -19.93 -22.31
C PHE A 656 -10.50 -21.19 -21.45
N MET A 657 -11.53 -22.04 -21.62
CA MET A 657 -11.74 -23.35 -20.96
C MET A 657 -11.34 -23.48 -19.47
N PHE A 658 -11.37 -22.39 -18.69
CA PHE A 658 -11.03 -22.42 -17.27
C PHE A 658 -12.16 -23.03 -16.41
N VAL A 659 -13.37 -23.21 -16.95
CA VAL A 659 -14.47 -23.96 -16.31
C VAL A 659 -14.65 -25.27 -17.04
N TYR A 660 -14.28 -26.41 -16.44
CA TYR A 660 -14.51 -27.71 -17.05
C TYR A 660 -16.01 -28.03 -17.07
N ARG A 661 -16.59 -28.03 -18.27
CA ARG A 661 -18.05 -28.08 -18.49
C ARG A 661 -18.68 -29.31 -17.85
N GLU A 662 -18.09 -30.48 -18.08
CA GLU A 662 -18.66 -31.77 -17.68
C GLU A 662 -18.74 -31.89 -16.15
N ALA A 663 -17.64 -31.56 -15.45
CA ALA A 663 -17.64 -31.58 -13.98
C ALA A 663 -18.54 -30.49 -13.38
N PHE A 664 -18.55 -29.28 -13.96
CA PHE A 664 -19.40 -28.20 -13.50
C PHE A 664 -20.90 -28.55 -13.63
N LEU A 665 -21.33 -29.08 -14.77
CA LEU A 665 -22.73 -29.43 -15.02
C LEU A 665 -23.16 -30.66 -14.21
N ARG A 666 -22.27 -31.65 -14.04
CA ARG A 666 -22.52 -32.80 -13.16
C ARG A 666 -22.76 -32.33 -11.72
N ASP A 667 -21.90 -31.46 -11.20
CA ASP A 667 -22.04 -30.94 -9.84
C ASP A 667 -23.26 -30.01 -9.70
N HIS A 668 -23.65 -29.30 -10.77
CA HIS A 668 -24.81 -28.42 -10.77
C HIS A 668 -26.16 -29.18 -10.77
N PHE A 669 -26.29 -30.21 -11.62
CA PHE A 669 -27.51 -31.00 -11.76
C PHE A 669 -27.55 -32.26 -10.86
N GLY A 670 -26.45 -32.58 -10.19
CA GLY A 670 -26.30 -33.73 -9.28
C GLY A 670 -26.64 -33.44 -7.81
N GLU A 671 -26.24 -34.35 -6.91
CA GLU A 671 -26.40 -34.17 -5.47
C GLU A 671 -25.41 -33.13 -4.93
N ARG A 672 -25.92 -32.04 -4.33
CA ARG A 672 -25.13 -30.87 -3.88
C ARG A 672 -24.16 -31.14 -2.72
N LYS A 673 -24.14 -32.35 -2.14
CA LYS A 673 -23.29 -32.69 -0.99
C LYS A 673 -21.88 -33.05 -1.48
N GLY A 674 -20.90 -32.22 -1.19
CA GLY A 674 -19.49 -32.54 -1.49
C GLY A 674 -18.98 -32.04 -2.85
N CYS A 675 -19.69 -31.14 -3.53
CA CYS A 675 -19.29 -30.62 -4.84
C CYS A 675 -17.94 -29.90 -4.77
N LYS A 676 -17.02 -30.25 -5.68
CA LYS A 676 -15.65 -29.70 -5.75
C LYS A 676 -15.51 -28.67 -6.86
N TYR A 677 -16.34 -28.76 -7.91
CA TYR A 677 -16.25 -27.96 -9.13
C TYR A 677 -17.43 -27.00 -9.31
N TRP A 678 -18.28 -26.87 -8.29
CA TRP A 678 -19.44 -25.99 -8.30
C TRP A 678 -19.51 -25.14 -7.03
N SER A 679 -19.92 -23.89 -7.19
CA SER A 679 -20.33 -23.02 -6.09
C SER A 679 -21.39 -22.03 -6.58
N SER A 680 -22.19 -21.52 -5.65
CA SER A 680 -23.15 -20.45 -5.90
C SER A 680 -22.53 -19.22 -6.57
N ALA A 681 -21.36 -18.79 -6.08
CA ALA A 681 -20.60 -17.70 -6.67
C ALA A 681 -20.20 -17.96 -8.13
N LEU A 682 -19.77 -19.19 -8.43
CA LEU A 682 -19.36 -19.58 -9.76
C LEU A 682 -20.56 -19.61 -10.72
N LEU A 683 -21.69 -20.18 -10.28
CA LEU A 683 -22.91 -20.21 -11.08
C LEU A 683 -23.36 -18.79 -11.45
N LEU A 684 -23.48 -17.90 -10.46
CA LEU A 684 -23.87 -16.51 -10.70
C LEU A 684 -22.87 -15.78 -11.60
N SER A 685 -21.57 -16.02 -11.44
CA SER A 685 -20.53 -15.43 -12.29
C SER A 685 -20.61 -15.91 -13.74
N VAL A 686 -20.86 -17.21 -13.95
CA VAL A 686 -21.07 -17.81 -15.28
C VAL A 686 -22.36 -17.25 -15.91
N CYS A 687 -23.43 -17.12 -15.13
CA CYS A 687 -24.68 -16.53 -15.60
C CYS A 687 -24.52 -15.06 -16.00
N ALA A 688 -23.82 -14.26 -15.19
CA ALA A 688 -23.53 -12.86 -15.50
C ALA A 688 -22.78 -12.74 -16.84
N LEU A 689 -21.71 -13.52 -17.03
CA LEU A 689 -20.94 -13.46 -18.26
C LEU A 689 -21.71 -14.02 -19.48
N GLY A 690 -22.51 -15.07 -19.28
CA GLY A 690 -23.37 -15.65 -20.31
C GLY A 690 -24.44 -14.69 -20.81
N LEU A 691 -25.18 -14.06 -19.90
CA LEU A 691 -26.24 -13.10 -20.23
C LEU A 691 -25.70 -11.82 -20.87
N LEU A 692 -24.49 -11.39 -20.52
CA LEU A 692 -23.82 -10.26 -21.18
C LEU A 692 -23.66 -10.49 -22.69
N MET A 693 -23.52 -11.74 -23.13
CA MET A 693 -23.40 -12.15 -24.53
C MET A 693 -24.76 -12.43 -25.20
N SER A 694 -25.89 -12.22 -24.51
CA SER A 694 -27.21 -12.42 -25.12
C SER A 694 -27.56 -11.30 -26.12
N GLU A 695 -28.35 -11.66 -27.13
CA GLU A 695 -28.84 -10.75 -28.16
C GLU A 695 -29.92 -9.80 -27.62
N THR A 696 -30.67 -10.21 -26.59
CA THR A 696 -31.75 -9.39 -26.02
C THR A 696 -31.22 -8.39 -24.99
N GLU A 697 -31.76 -7.17 -25.01
CA GLU A 697 -31.33 -6.10 -24.10
C GLU A 697 -31.76 -6.35 -22.65
N GLU A 698 -32.93 -6.96 -22.45
CA GLU A 698 -33.44 -7.32 -21.12
C GLU A 698 -32.52 -8.31 -20.39
N GLU A 699 -32.04 -9.34 -21.10
CA GLU A 699 -31.11 -10.33 -20.53
C GLU A 699 -29.74 -9.72 -20.25
N ARG A 700 -29.24 -8.83 -21.12
CA ARG A 700 -27.99 -8.10 -20.85
C ARG A 700 -28.11 -7.20 -19.61
N ASN A 701 -29.24 -6.57 -19.37
CA ASN A 701 -29.44 -5.78 -18.15
C ASN A 701 -29.52 -6.68 -16.90
N LEU A 702 -30.14 -7.86 -17.03
CA LEU A 702 -30.20 -8.86 -15.95
C LEU A 702 -28.80 -9.34 -15.55
N SER A 703 -27.84 -9.36 -16.48
CA SER A 703 -26.46 -9.78 -16.23
C SER A 703 -25.76 -8.98 -15.11
N GLU A 704 -26.13 -7.70 -14.92
CA GLU A 704 -25.57 -6.84 -13.86
C GLU A 704 -25.99 -7.31 -12.46
N GLN A 705 -27.23 -7.79 -12.31
CA GLN A 705 -27.73 -8.29 -11.02
C GLN A 705 -26.98 -9.56 -10.61
N PHE A 706 -26.83 -10.50 -11.56
CA PHE A 706 -26.03 -11.71 -11.36
C PHE A 706 -24.57 -11.39 -11.01
N PHE A 707 -24.00 -10.37 -11.66
CA PHE A 707 -22.64 -9.91 -11.38
C PHE A 707 -22.48 -9.37 -9.95
N HIS A 708 -23.37 -8.47 -9.52
CA HIS A 708 -23.29 -7.89 -8.16
C HIS A 708 -23.51 -8.93 -7.06
N ALA A 709 -24.43 -9.87 -7.28
CA ALA A 709 -24.63 -11.01 -6.39
C ALA A 709 -23.36 -11.88 -6.29
N ALA A 710 -22.75 -12.23 -7.43
CA ALA A 710 -21.50 -12.99 -7.45
C ALA A 710 -20.33 -12.22 -6.78
N GLU A 711 -20.18 -10.94 -7.07
CA GLU A 711 -19.13 -10.08 -6.50
C GLU A 711 -19.24 -10.02 -4.96
N SER A 712 -20.45 -9.87 -4.42
CA SER A 712 -20.67 -9.82 -2.97
C SER A 712 -20.22 -11.11 -2.27
N ILE A 713 -20.55 -12.28 -2.82
CA ILE A 713 -20.19 -13.58 -2.25
C ILE A 713 -18.67 -13.77 -2.30
N VAL A 714 -18.07 -13.54 -3.47
CA VAL A 714 -16.65 -13.82 -3.72
C VAL A 714 -15.73 -12.86 -2.95
N MET A 715 -16.14 -11.61 -2.74
CA MET A 715 -15.35 -10.64 -1.97
C MET A 715 -15.34 -10.91 -0.46
N VAL A 716 -16.41 -11.50 0.07
CA VAL A 716 -16.53 -11.79 1.51
C VAL A 716 -15.90 -13.14 1.84
N SER A 717 -16.29 -14.21 1.12
CA SER A 717 -15.86 -15.58 1.46
C SER A 717 -14.68 -16.07 0.61
N GLY A 718 -14.60 -15.64 -0.66
CA GLY A 718 -13.63 -16.15 -1.62
C GLY A 718 -12.17 -15.79 -1.33
N LEU A 719 -11.91 -14.64 -0.70
CA LEU A 719 -10.53 -14.24 -0.33
C LEU A 719 -9.99 -14.99 0.88
N SER A 720 -10.87 -15.46 1.78
CA SER A 720 -10.47 -16.17 2.99
C SER A 720 -10.23 -17.66 2.74
N ARG A 721 -10.85 -18.23 1.70
CA ARG A 721 -10.77 -19.65 1.34
C ARG A 721 -10.55 -19.83 -0.16
N PRO A 722 -9.28 -19.92 -0.63
CA PRO A 722 -8.99 -20.15 -2.03
C PRO A 722 -9.49 -21.54 -2.45
N SER A 723 -10.24 -21.60 -3.55
CA SER A 723 -10.80 -22.84 -4.09
C SER A 723 -10.87 -22.79 -5.61
N ILE A 724 -11.03 -23.96 -6.25
CA ILE A 724 -11.20 -24.06 -7.71
C ILE A 724 -12.36 -23.15 -8.20
N PRO A 725 -13.58 -23.24 -7.63
CA PRO A 725 -14.68 -22.36 -8.03
C PRO A 725 -14.40 -20.86 -7.79
N THR A 726 -13.64 -20.51 -6.74
CA THR A 726 -13.30 -19.11 -6.45
C THR A 726 -12.40 -18.52 -7.54
N VAL A 727 -11.37 -19.24 -7.99
CA VAL A 727 -10.49 -18.81 -9.10
C VAL A 727 -11.32 -18.59 -10.37
N GLN A 728 -12.18 -19.56 -10.71
CA GLN A 728 -13.04 -19.49 -11.88
C GLN A 728 -14.04 -18.32 -11.80
N SER A 729 -14.58 -18.05 -10.62
CA SER A 729 -15.49 -16.91 -10.39
C SER A 729 -14.79 -15.58 -10.65
N PHE A 730 -13.60 -15.36 -10.07
CA PHE A 730 -12.82 -14.13 -10.31
C PHE A 730 -12.44 -13.94 -11.78
N LEU A 731 -12.13 -15.02 -12.53
CA LEU A 731 -11.91 -14.93 -13.97
C LEU A 731 -13.18 -14.51 -14.73
N CYS A 732 -14.33 -15.10 -14.42
CA CYS A 732 -15.61 -14.71 -15.02
C CYS A 732 -15.93 -13.23 -14.75
N LEU A 733 -15.79 -12.77 -13.50
CA LEU A 733 -16.00 -11.38 -13.12
C LEU A 733 -15.00 -10.43 -13.79
N ALA A 734 -13.75 -10.85 -13.98
CA ALA A 734 -12.74 -10.08 -14.70
C ALA A 734 -13.15 -9.84 -16.15
N PHE A 735 -13.57 -10.88 -16.87
CA PHE A 735 -14.04 -10.76 -18.25
C PHE A 735 -15.32 -9.92 -18.34
N PHE A 736 -16.23 -10.03 -17.38
CA PHE A 736 -17.44 -9.22 -17.33
C PHE A 736 -17.12 -7.71 -17.26
N GLU A 737 -16.28 -7.30 -16.31
CA GLU A 737 -15.91 -5.88 -16.14
C GLU A 737 -15.10 -5.34 -17.33
N ILE A 738 -14.24 -6.16 -17.94
CA ILE A 738 -13.51 -5.78 -19.16
C ILE A 738 -14.49 -5.59 -20.33
N GLY A 739 -15.44 -6.52 -20.49
CA GLY A 739 -16.49 -6.44 -21.52
C GLY A 739 -17.36 -5.19 -21.40
N ARG A 740 -17.51 -4.65 -20.19
CA ARG A 740 -18.23 -3.40 -19.92
C ARG A 740 -17.38 -2.11 -20.05
N GLY A 741 -16.08 -2.24 -20.27
CA GLY A 741 -15.16 -1.09 -20.34
C GLY A 741 -14.54 -0.68 -18.99
N ASN A 742 -14.85 -1.37 -17.89
CA ASN A 742 -14.26 -1.13 -16.57
C ASN A 742 -12.91 -1.85 -16.42
N VAL A 743 -11.96 -1.48 -17.28
CA VAL A 743 -10.68 -2.19 -17.48
C VAL A 743 -9.80 -2.30 -16.22
N SER A 744 -9.86 -1.32 -15.31
CA SER A 744 -9.06 -1.35 -14.08
C SER A 744 -9.56 -2.37 -13.06
N LYS A 745 -10.89 -2.49 -12.91
CA LYS A 745 -11.52 -3.44 -11.98
C LYS A 745 -11.37 -4.86 -12.52
N GLY A 746 -11.60 -5.07 -13.81
CA GLY A 746 -11.38 -6.35 -14.45
C GLY A 746 -9.93 -6.85 -14.37
N TRP A 747 -8.94 -5.96 -14.55
CA TRP A 747 -7.52 -6.33 -14.34
C TRP A 747 -7.19 -6.69 -12.89
N ALA A 748 -7.82 -6.03 -11.91
CA ALA A 748 -7.62 -6.36 -10.51
C ALA A 748 -8.16 -7.78 -10.21
N PHE A 749 -9.34 -8.11 -10.73
CA PHE A 749 -9.95 -9.44 -10.57
C PHE A 749 -9.13 -10.53 -11.24
N SER A 750 -8.63 -10.30 -12.46
CA SER A 750 -7.74 -11.27 -13.11
C SER A 750 -6.46 -11.49 -12.32
N GLY A 751 -5.86 -10.42 -11.77
CA GLY A 751 -4.67 -10.51 -10.91
C GLY A 751 -4.91 -11.22 -9.57
N ILE A 752 -6.12 -11.16 -9.01
CA ILE A 752 -6.50 -11.98 -7.84
C ILE A 752 -6.58 -13.45 -8.25
N ALA A 753 -7.26 -13.75 -9.36
CA ALA A 753 -7.39 -15.11 -9.87
C ALA A 753 -6.03 -15.77 -10.16
N PHE A 754 -5.09 -15.06 -10.81
CA PHE A 754 -3.78 -15.60 -11.15
C PHE A 754 -2.93 -15.92 -9.91
N ARG A 755 -2.96 -15.05 -8.90
CA ARG A 755 -2.25 -15.30 -7.63
C ARG A 755 -2.89 -16.43 -6.84
N MET A 756 -4.21 -16.52 -6.83
CA MET A 756 -4.94 -17.62 -6.20
C MET A 756 -4.70 -18.96 -6.91
N ALA A 757 -4.58 -18.96 -8.24
CA ALA A 757 -4.15 -20.13 -9.00
C ALA A 757 -2.73 -20.57 -8.64
N GLN A 758 -1.82 -19.61 -8.38
CA GLN A 758 -0.46 -19.91 -7.94
C GLN A 758 -0.40 -20.49 -6.53
N ASP A 759 -1.24 -19.98 -5.63
CA ASP A 759 -1.39 -20.45 -4.25
C ASP A 759 -1.91 -21.89 -4.18
N LEU A 760 -2.88 -22.23 -5.03
CA LEU A 760 -3.40 -23.61 -5.20
C LEU A 760 -2.47 -24.53 -6.00
N GLY A 761 -1.33 -24.01 -6.47
CA GLY A 761 -0.29 -24.78 -7.15
C GLY A 761 -0.61 -25.19 -8.58
N PHE A 762 -1.49 -24.48 -9.29
CA PHE A 762 -1.91 -24.88 -10.64
C PHE A 762 -0.78 -24.81 -11.68
N GLN A 763 0.33 -24.11 -11.40
CA GLN A 763 1.55 -24.06 -12.21
C GLN A 763 2.38 -25.36 -12.19
N SER A 764 2.10 -26.26 -11.26
CA SER A 764 2.81 -27.52 -11.07
C SER A 764 1.87 -28.69 -11.36
N ASP A 765 2.37 -29.72 -12.05
CA ASP A 765 1.55 -30.90 -12.32
C ASP A 765 1.35 -31.72 -11.03
N PRO A 766 0.11 -31.93 -10.57
CA PRO A 766 -0.15 -32.65 -9.32
C PRO A 766 0.48 -34.06 -9.27
N VAL A 767 0.66 -34.72 -10.43
CA VAL A 767 1.26 -36.06 -10.52
C VAL A 767 2.69 -36.10 -9.97
N ASN A 768 3.44 -35.00 -10.08
CA ASN A 768 4.85 -34.95 -9.71
C ASN A 768 5.09 -34.57 -8.23
N TRP A 769 4.08 -34.02 -7.56
CA TRP A 769 4.27 -33.23 -6.32
C TRP A 769 3.41 -33.70 -5.13
N VAL A 770 2.52 -34.68 -5.32
CA VAL A 770 1.70 -35.28 -4.26
C VAL A 770 2.39 -36.52 -3.66
N LEU A 771 2.56 -36.54 -2.34
CA LEU A 771 3.11 -37.67 -1.59
C LEU A 771 2.10 -38.82 -1.52
N GLU A 772 2.43 -39.97 -2.13
CA GLU A 772 1.99 -41.38 -1.93
C GLU A 772 0.50 -41.74 -1.61
N ASP A 773 -0.41 -40.81 -1.30
CA ASP A 773 -1.84 -41.04 -1.12
C ASP A 773 -2.60 -40.69 -2.41
N SER A 774 -2.75 -41.69 -3.27
CA SER A 774 -3.52 -41.63 -4.53
C SER A 774 -5.02 -41.37 -4.36
N THR A 775 -5.52 -41.21 -3.13
CA THR A 775 -6.93 -41.01 -2.80
C THR A 775 -7.37 -39.53 -2.78
N LEU A 776 -6.43 -38.57 -2.75
CA LEU A 776 -6.76 -37.13 -2.62
C LEU A 776 -6.99 -36.41 -3.97
N ILE A 777 -6.42 -36.91 -5.07
CA ILE A 777 -6.51 -36.31 -6.41
C ILE A 777 -6.89 -37.38 -7.44
N THR A 778 -8.03 -37.19 -8.12
CA THR A 778 -8.49 -38.05 -9.21
C THR A 778 -7.83 -37.63 -10.54
N SER A 779 -7.82 -38.53 -11.53
CA SER A 779 -7.36 -38.19 -12.90
C SER A 779 -8.15 -37.05 -13.53
N GLU A 780 -9.45 -36.96 -13.22
CA GLU A 780 -10.31 -35.82 -13.59
C GLU A 780 -9.84 -34.52 -12.92
N ASP A 781 -9.45 -34.54 -11.64
CA ASP A 781 -8.97 -33.35 -10.94
C ASP A 781 -7.65 -32.81 -11.51
N VAL A 782 -6.75 -33.70 -11.91
CA VAL A 782 -5.51 -33.31 -12.59
C VAL A 782 -5.83 -32.54 -13.87
N GLU A 783 -6.71 -33.08 -14.70
CA GLU A 783 -7.09 -32.43 -15.96
C GLU A 783 -7.84 -31.11 -15.75
N VAL A 784 -8.73 -31.03 -14.77
CA VAL A 784 -9.41 -29.76 -14.41
C VAL A 784 -8.39 -28.69 -14.01
N ARG A 785 -7.41 -29.04 -13.16
CA ARG A 785 -6.34 -28.12 -12.74
C ARG A 785 -5.47 -27.67 -13.92
N ARG A 786 -5.10 -28.59 -14.82
CA ARG A 786 -4.36 -28.26 -16.06
C ARG A 786 -5.14 -27.27 -16.92
N ARG A 787 -6.44 -27.48 -17.10
CA ARG A 787 -7.32 -26.58 -17.88
C ARG A 787 -7.45 -25.20 -17.25
N ILE A 788 -7.63 -25.13 -15.93
CA ILE A 788 -7.70 -23.85 -15.22
C ILE A 788 -6.40 -23.07 -15.38
N TYR A 789 -5.24 -23.73 -15.24
CA TYR A 789 -3.94 -23.07 -15.42
C TYR A 789 -3.78 -22.51 -16.82
N TRP A 790 -3.99 -23.33 -17.86
CA TRP A 790 -3.85 -22.87 -19.24
C TRP A 790 -4.91 -21.82 -19.61
N GLY A 791 -6.10 -21.87 -19.01
CA GLY A 791 -7.10 -20.82 -19.11
C GLY A 791 -6.67 -19.50 -18.46
N CYS A 792 -6.06 -19.55 -17.27
CA CYS A 792 -5.42 -18.39 -16.62
C CYS A 792 -4.31 -17.82 -17.50
N TYR A 793 -3.45 -18.68 -18.05
CA TYR A 793 -2.33 -18.29 -18.92
C TYR A 793 -2.82 -17.55 -20.17
N ILE A 794 -3.81 -18.11 -20.88
CA ILE A 794 -4.40 -17.46 -22.06
C ILE A 794 -5.07 -16.14 -21.67
N SER A 795 -5.81 -16.12 -20.56
CA SER A 795 -6.48 -14.92 -20.06
C SER A 795 -5.49 -13.82 -19.72
N ASP A 796 -4.37 -14.14 -19.06
CA ASP A 796 -3.28 -13.20 -18.76
C ASP A 796 -2.76 -12.54 -20.04
N LYS A 797 -2.43 -13.33 -21.07
CA LYS A 797 -1.89 -12.78 -22.33
C LYS A 797 -2.92 -11.96 -23.08
N GLN A 798 -4.15 -12.43 -23.17
CA GLN A 798 -5.21 -11.74 -23.88
C GLN A 798 -5.55 -10.41 -23.22
N ILE A 799 -5.76 -10.41 -21.90
CA ILE A 799 -6.07 -9.18 -21.16
C ILE A 799 -4.87 -8.22 -21.19
N SER A 800 -3.66 -8.73 -21.01
CA SER A 800 -2.42 -7.92 -21.09
C SER A 800 -2.24 -7.28 -22.46
N LEU A 801 -2.51 -8.02 -23.54
CA LEU A 801 -2.43 -7.53 -24.91
C LEU A 801 -3.47 -6.44 -25.18
N ILE A 802 -4.73 -6.64 -24.77
CA ILE A 802 -5.82 -5.67 -24.96
C ILE A 802 -5.55 -4.38 -24.16
N LEU A 803 -5.06 -4.49 -22.93
CA LEU A 803 -4.85 -3.35 -22.04
C LEU A 803 -3.46 -2.70 -22.16
N GLY A 804 -2.54 -3.29 -22.93
CA GLY A 804 -1.14 -2.85 -23.00
C GLY A 804 -0.38 -3.00 -21.68
N ARG A 805 -0.70 -4.03 -20.88
CA ARG A 805 -0.11 -4.27 -19.55
C ARG A 805 0.93 -5.40 -19.58
N PRO A 806 1.86 -5.46 -18.60
CA PRO A 806 2.80 -6.56 -18.49
C PRO A 806 2.09 -7.87 -18.14
N VAL A 807 2.57 -8.95 -18.73
CA VAL A 807 2.10 -10.32 -18.48
C VAL A 807 2.59 -10.85 -17.13
N GLN A 808 1.78 -11.68 -16.45
CA GLN A 808 2.07 -12.20 -15.10
C GLN A 808 2.53 -13.66 -15.06
N LEU A 809 1.95 -14.54 -15.90
CA LEU A 809 2.20 -15.98 -15.86
C LEU A 809 3.15 -16.41 -16.98
N ALA A 810 4.42 -16.70 -16.69
CA ALA A 810 5.39 -17.02 -17.76
C ALA A 810 5.28 -18.47 -18.25
N PHE A 811 5.44 -18.70 -19.57
CA PHE A 811 5.39 -20.06 -20.14
C PHE A 811 6.45 -20.98 -19.52
N ASP A 812 7.69 -20.51 -19.41
CA ASP A 812 8.82 -21.30 -18.91
C ASP A 812 8.76 -21.56 -17.39
N SER A 813 7.82 -20.91 -16.67
CA SER A 813 7.59 -21.15 -15.24
C SER A 813 6.55 -22.23 -14.95
N ALA A 814 5.91 -22.78 -15.99
CA ALA A 814 4.90 -23.83 -15.88
C ALA A 814 5.54 -25.22 -16.03
N GLU A 815 5.23 -26.14 -15.11
CA GLU A 815 5.53 -27.57 -15.25
C GLU A 815 4.31 -28.38 -15.71
N VAL A 816 3.24 -27.70 -16.10
CA VAL A 816 1.95 -28.29 -16.47
C VAL A 816 2.03 -28.90 -17.86
N ASP A 817 1.77 -30.19 -17.98
CA ASP A 817 1.72 -30.86 -19.28
C ASP A 817 0.56 -30.37 -20.16
N LEU A 818 0.75 -30.47 -21.48
CA LEU A 818 -0.26 -30.09 -22.47
C LEU A 818 -1.39 -31.14 -22.55
N LEU A 819 -2.49 -30.85 -21.85
CA LEU A 819 -3.84 -31.46 -21.86
C LEU A 819 -4.00 -32.82 -22.57
N GLU A 820 -4.45 -33.83 -21.81
CA GLU A 820 -4.84 -35.14 -22.35
C GLU A 820 -6.32 -35.15 -22.72
N ILE A 821 -6.68 -35.91 -23.76
CA ILE A 821 -8.08 -36.00 -24.20
C ILE A 821 -8.80 -37.01 -23.31
N ILE A 822 -9.62 -36.52 -22.38
CA ILE A 822 -10.63 -37.34 -21.70
C ILE A 822 -11.83 -37.47 -22.64
N PRO A 823 -12.39 -38.68 -22.86
CA PRO A 823 -13.60 -38.86 -23.67
C PRO A 823 -14.77 -38.05 -23.10
N ASP A 824 -15.40 -37.21 -23.94
CA ASP A 824 -16.62 -36.51 -23.55
C ASP A 824 -17.75 -37.53 -23.31
N GLY A 825 -18.61 -37.27 -22.31
CA GLY A 825 -19.75 -38.13 -21.99
C GLY A 825 -20.83 -38.11 -23.09
N PRO A 826 -21.62 -39.20 -23.25
CA PRO A 826 -22.51 -39.42 -24.40
C PRO A 826 -23.76 -38.54 -24.47
N GLU A 827 -24.11 -37.76 -23.45
CA GLU A 827 -25.45 -37.12 -23.35
C GLU A 827 -25.54 -35.66 -23.83
N MET A 828 -24.44 -34.99 -24.20
CA MET A 828 -24.44 -33.54 -24.46
C MET A 828 -24.01 -33.12 -25.88
N GLU A 829 -24.45 -33.86 -26.89
CA GLU A 829 -24.10 -33.68 -28.32
C GLU A 829 -24.51 -32.34 -28.96
N HIS A 830 -25.29 -31.48 -28.29
CA HIS A 830 -25.95 -30.31 -28.89
C HIS A 830 -25.21 -28.96 -28.72
N TRP A 831 -24.03 -28.95 -28.10
CA TRP A 831 -23.30 -27.73 -27.73
C TRP A 831 -22.09 -27.48 -28.63
N ARG A 832 -22.27 -26.75 -29.73
CA ARG A 832 -21.20 -26.46 -30.70
C ARG A 832 -20.61 -25.05 -30.52
N PRO A 833 -19.28 -24.87 -30.59
CA PRO A 833 -18.66 -23.55 -30.64
C PRO A 833 -19.17 -22.75 -31.84
N ALA A 834 -19.41 -21.46 -31.65
CA ALA A 834 -19.86 -20.59 -32.74
C ALA A 834 -18.75 -20.41 -33.81
N GLY A 835 -19.14 -20.48 -35.10
CA GLY A 835 -18.23 -20.30 -36.24
C GLY A 835 -17.75 -21.59 -36.91
N PHE A 836 -18.08 -22.76 -36.34
CA PHE A 836 -18.00 -24.03 -37.05
C PHE A 836 -19.32 -24.23 -37.82
N PHE A 837 -19.27 -24.18 -39.15
CA PHE A 837 -20.46 -24.27 -40.00
C PHE A 837 -21.23 -25.58 -39.77
N ASP A 838 -22.56 -25.53 -39.89
CA ASP A 838 -23.44 -26.68 -39.96
C ASP A 838 -23.17 -27.47 -41.26
N ASP A 839 -22.11 -28.28 -41.29
CA ASP A 839 -22.00 -29.33 -42.29
C ASP A 839 -22.68 -30.59 -41.73
N PRO A 840 -23.81 -31.05 -42.30
CA PRO A 840 -24.57 -32.20 -41.79
C PRO A 840 -23.78 -33.51 -41.77
N ASP A 841 -22.70 -33.59 -42.55
CA ASP A 841 -21.91 -34.82 -42.76
C ASP A 841 -20.71 -34.98 -41.80
N ASP A 842 -20.38 -33.98 -40.96
CA ASP A 842 -19.28 -34.08 -39.99
C ASP A 842 -19.78 -34.53 -38.61
N ILE A 843 -20.09 -35.82 -38.51
CA ILE A 843 -20.63 -36.50 -37.31
C ILE A 843 -19.57 -36.66 -36.20
N ARG A 844 -18.32 -36.24 -36.43
CA ARG A 844 -17.28 -36.26 -35.40
C ARG A 844 -17.19 -34.89 -34.75
N ASN A 845 -17.86 -34.69 -33.62
CA ASN A 845 -17.63 -33.50 -32.77
C ASN A 845 -16.11 -33.38 -32.52
N PRO A 846 -15.40 -32.40 -33.10
CA PRO A 846 -13.98 -32.26 -32.84
C PRO A 846 -13.84 -31.78 -31.39
N SER A 847 -13.07 -32.52 -30.58
CA SER A 847 -12.69 -32.06 -29.25
C SER A 847 -12.16 -30.62 -29.36
N ASN A 848 -12.49 -29.73 -28.42
CA ASN A 848 -11.93 -28.37 -28.40
C ASN A 848 -10.44 -28.36 -27.97
N ILE A 849 -9.90 -29.49 -27.52
CA ILE A 849 -8.54 -29.60 -26.98
C ILE A 849 -7.44 -29.31 -28.01
N PRO A 850 -7.47 -29.84 -29.26
CA PRO A 850 -6.50 -29.46 -30.29
C PRO A 850 -6.53 -27.96 -30.60
N TYR A 851 -7.71 -27.34 -30.58
CA TYR A 851 -7.85 -25.89 -30.76
C TYR A 851 -7.18 -25.13 -29.60
N LEU A 852 -7.42 -25.54 -28.36
CA LEU A 852 -6.78 -24.95 -27.18
C LEU A 852 -5.25 -25.10 -27.21
N LYS A 853 -4.72 -26.25 -27.67
CA LYS A 853 -3.27 -26.46 -27.84
C LYS A 853 -2.67 -25.44 -28.81
N GLU A 854 -3.33 -25.20 -29.94
CA GLU A 854 -2.88 -24.18 -30.89
C GLU A 854 -3.05 -22.75 -30.36
N GLN A 855 -4.06 -22.48 -29.54
CA GLN A 855 -4.20 -21.19 -28.83
C GLN A 855 -3.05 -20.96 -27.84
N ILE A 856 -2.73 -21.94 -26.99
CA ILE A 856 -1.58 -21.84 -26.06
C ILE A 856 -0.30 -21.53 -26.83
N ARG A 857 -0.10 -22.20 -27.98
CA ARG A 857 1.05 -21.98 -28.86
C ARG A 857 1.08 -20.56 -29.43
N LEU A 858 -0.05 -20.01 -29.84
CA LEU A 858 -0.18 -18.62 -30.27
C LEU A 858 0.13 -17.65 -29.13
N TYR A 859 -0.45 -17.86 -27.94
CA TYR A 859 -0.26 -16.97 -26.80
C TYR A 859 1.16 -17.01 -26.23
N ARG A 860 1.91 -18.09 -26.46
CA ARG A 860 3.36 -18.13 -26.24
C ARG A 860 4.12 -17.18 -27.19
N ILE A 861 3.74 -17.14 -28.46
CA ILE A 861 4.31 -16.17 -29.43
C ILE A 861 3.94 -14.75 -29.00
N VAL A 862 2.71 -14.52 -28.54
CA VAL A 862 2.25 -13.22 -28.01
C VAL A 862 3.04 -12.82 -26.76
N GLU A 863 3.30 -13.75 -25.84
CA GLU A 863 4.13 -13.51 -24.66
C GLU A 863 5.54 -13.06 -25.06
N ASN A 864 6.18 -13.79 -25.98
CA ASN A 864 7.50 -13.43 -26.49
C ASN A 864 7.47 -12.04 -27.16
N MET A 865 6.44 -11.75 -27.94
CA MET A 865 6.25 -10.43 -28.56
C MET A 865 6.12 -9.32 -27.51
N MET A 866 5.30 -9.52 -26.47
CA MET A 866 5.09 -8.55 -25.39
C MET A 866 6.33 -8.33 -24.53
N THR A 867 7.09 -9.39 -24.25
CA THR A 867 8.28 -9.35 -23.38
C THR A 867 9.56 -8.92 -24.09
N THR A 868 9.63 -9.03 -25.43
CA THR A 868 10.81 -8.66 -26.22
C THR A 868 10.62 -7.37 -27.02
N ILE A 869 9.55 -7.26 -27.81
CA ILE A 869 9.29 -6.12 -28.71
C ILE A 869 8.63 -4.97 -27.95
N PHE A 870 7.55 -5.25 -27.22
CA PHE A 870 6.80 -4.24 -26.47
C PHE A 870 7.33 -4.00 -25.05
N SER A 871 8.51 -4.53 -24.75
CA SER A 871 9.19 -4.31 -23.47
C SER A 871 9.61 -2.84 -23.31
N PRO A 872 9.34 -2.20 -22.16
CA PRO A 872 9.72 -0.80 -21.92
C PRO A 872 11.24 -0.59 -21.80
N ARG A 873 12.06 -1.64 -21.92
CA ARG A 873 13.52 -1.51 -21.91
C ARG A 873 13.99 -0.77 -23.16
N THR A 874 14.62 0.38 -22.99
CA THR A 874 15.24 1.13 -24.09
C THR A 874 16.48 0.38 -24.60
N PRO A 875 16.62 0.11 -25.91
CA PRO A 875 17.81 -0.53 -26.46
C PRO A 875 19.01 0.41 -26.24
N ARG A 876 20.10 -0.11 -25.65
CA ARG A 876 21.23 0.72 -25.20
C ARG A 876 22.34 0.81 -26.25
N THR A 877 22.33 -0.05 -27.25
CA THR A 877 23.37 -0.14 -28.29
C THR A 877 22.79 -0.45 -29.68
N GLN A 878 23.55 -0.15 -30.74
CA GLN A 878 23.15 -0.45 -32.13
C GLN A 878 23.06 -1.96 -32.41
N THR A 879 23.81 -2.77 -31.65
CA THR A 879 23.67 -4.25 -31.63
C THR A 879 22.31 -4.69 -31.08
N ASP A 880 21.71 -3.96 -30.13
CA ASP A 880 20.36 -4.29 -29.62
C ASP A 880 19.29 -4.06 -30.70
N ILE A 881 19.49 -3.10 -31.60
CA ILE A 881 18.55 -2.79 -32.69
C ILE A 881 18.58 -3.90 -33.75
N SER A 882 19.77 -4.30 -34.21
CA SER A 882 19.89 -5.43 -35.14
C SER A 882 19.38 -6.73 -34.52
N THR A 883 19.65 -6.95 -33.23
CA THR A 883 19.14 -8.10 -32.48
C THR A 883 17.61 -8.08 -32.39
N ARG A 884 16.99 -6.91 -32.17
CA ARG A 884 15.53 -6.76 -32.18
C ARG A 884 14.91 -7.01 -33.55
N GLN A 885 15.57 -6.59 -34.62
CA GLN A 885 15.08 -6.86 -35.98
C GLN A 885 15.14 -8.36 -36.27
N THR A 886 16.23 -9.04 -35.91
CA THR A 886 16.32 -10.50 -36.02
C THR A 886 15.29 -11.21 -35.14
N LEU A 887 15.01 -10.72 -33.92
CA LEU A 887 13.94 -11.24 -33.07
C LEU A 887 12.56 -11.05 -33.69
N LEU A 888 12.31 -9.90 -34.31
CA LEU A 888 11.05 -9.62 -35.00
C LEU A 888 10.87 -10.51 -36.24
N ASP A 889 11.92 -10.72 -37.02
CA ASP A 889 11.89 -11.64 -38.16
C ASP A 889 11.64 -13.08 -37.68
N ASN A 890 12.29 -13.51 -36.58
CA ASN A 890 12.05 -14.82 -35.98
C ASN A 890 10.61 -14.98 -35.47
N LEU A 891 10.07 -13.99 -34.78
CA LEU A 891 8.68 -14.01 -34.31
C LEU A 891 7.68 -14.03 -35.47
N ASN A 892 7.95 -13.28 -36.53
CA ASN A 892 7.12 -13.30 -37.73
C ASN A 892 7.17 -14.68 -38.41
N LEU A 893 8.35 -15.32 -38.48
CA LEU A 893 8.49 -16.69 -38.97
C LEU A 893 7.76 -17.71 -38.09
N GLU A 894 7.82 -17.59 -36.76
CA GLU A 894 7.08 -18.44 -35.83
C GLU A 894 5.57 -18.29 -36.00
N LEU A 895 5.08 -17.06 -36.15
CA LEU A 895 3.66 -16.78 -36.38
C LEU A 895 3.18 -17.33 -37.73
N LEU A 896 3.99 -17.19 -38.78
CA LEU A 896 3.68 -17.77 -40.09
C LEU A 896 3.67 -19.31 -40.04
N LYS A 897 4.65 -19.93 -39.39
CA LYS A 897 4.68 -21.39 -39.19
C LYS A 897 3.46 -21.89 -38.43
N TRP A 898 3.08 -21.20 -37.36
CA TRP A 898 1.87 -21.50 -36.61
C TRP A 898 0.62 -21.40 -37.52
N ARG A 899 0.45 -20.29 -38.23
CA ARG A 899 -0.67 -20.09 -39.17
C ARG A 899 -0.75 -21.17 -40.25
N ASP A 900 0.40 -21.56 -40.80
CA ASP A 900 0.46 -22.55 -41.87
C ASP A 900 0.15 -23.96 -41.34
N SER A 901 0.46 -24.23 -40.06
CA SER A 901 0.15 -25.48 -39.36
C SER A 901 -1.33 -25.66 -38.98
N LEU A 902 -2.13 -24.59 -39.02
CA LEU A 902 -3.56 -24.67 -38.76
C LEU A 902 -4.30 -25.51 -39.82
N PRO A 903 -5.35 -26.26 -39.45
CA PRO A 903 -6.25 -26.90 -40.40
C PRO A 903 -6.92 -25.89 -41.34
N PRO A 904 -7.32 -26.27 -42.57
CA PRO A 904 -7.94 -25.35 -43.53
C PRO A 904 -9.16 -24.60 -42.99
N PHE A 905 -9.98 -25.23 -42.16
CA PHE A 905 -11.16 -24.61 -41.53
C PHE A 905 -10.82 -23.55 -40.47
N ALA A 906 -9.63 -23.62 -39.87
CA ALA A 906 -9.16 -22.67 -38.85
C ALA A 906 -8.31 -21.53 -39.45
N LYS A 907 -8.04 -21.55 -40.76
CA LYS A 907 -7.32 -20.48 -41.44
C LYS A 907 -8.25 -19.31 -41.71
N TRP A 908 -8.17 -18.30 -40.85
CA TRP A 908 -8.94 -17.07 -40.99
C TRP A 908 -8.54 -16.30 -42.27
N ASN A 909 -9.53 -15.92 -43.08
CA ASN A 909 -9.34 -15.05 -44.24
C ASN A 909 -10.04 -13.72 -43.99
N LYS A 910 -9.26 -12.65 -43.81
CA LYS A 910 -9.71 -11.27 -43.52
C LYS A 910 -10.73 -10.73 -44.54
N TRP A 911 -10.80 -11.32 -45.73
CA TRP A 911 -11.64 -10.86 -46.84
C TRP A 911 -12.84 -11.77 -47.16
N ALA A 912 -13.09 -12.79 -46.35
CA ALA A 912 -14.28 -13.62 -46.49
C ALA A 912 -15.52 -12.89 -45.93
N PRO A 913 -16.66 -12.85 -46.63
CA PRO A 913 -17.89 -12.23 -46.14
C PRO A 913 -18.54 -13.15 -45.09
N GLY A 914 -18.07 -13.04 -43.85
CA GLY A 914 -18.67 -13.69 -42.68
C GLY A 914 -18.99 -12.66 -41.60
N VAL A 915 -20.16 -12.78 -40.98
CA VAL A 915 -20.57 -11.93 -39.85
C VAL A 915 -19.64 -12.25 -38.67
N ILE A 916 -18.76 -11.32 -38.31
CA ILE A 916 -17.98 -11.40 -37.08
C ILE A 916 -18.96 -11.19 -35.93
N THR A 917 -19.30 -12.26 -35.22
CA THR A 917 -20.15 -12.20 -34.01
C THR A 917 -19.28 -12.16 -32.76
N PRO A 918 -19.65 -11.39 -31.72
CA PRO A 918 -18.67 -10.89 -30.77
C PRO A 918 -18.35 -11.88 -29.65
N ALA A 919 -17.06 -12.15 -29.44
CA ALA A 919 -16.55 -12.54 -28.12
C ALA A 919 -16.59 -11.32 -27.18
N VAL A 920 -16.53 -11.51 -25.86
CA VAL A 920 -16.52 -10.40 -24.89
C VAL A 920 -15.38 -9.42 -25.15
N ALA A 921 -14.24 -9.91 -25.66
CA ALA A 921 -13.10 -9.09 -26.08
C ALA A 921 -13.38 -8.20 -27.31
N THR A 922 -14.47 -8.42 -28.04
CA THR A 922 -14.90 -7.66 -29.23
C THR A 922 -16.19 -6.84 -28.99
N LEU A 923 -16.73 -6.85 -27.77
CA LEU A 923 -17.91 -6.04 -27.39
C LEU A 923 -17.55 -4.56 -27.06
N GLN A 924 -16.28 -4.15 -27.25
CA GLN A 924 -15.82 -2.77 -27.05
C GLN A 924 -16.15 -1.84 -28.21
#